data_AF-A0A933WRQ3-F1
#
_entry.id   AF-A0A933WRQ3-F1
#
_cell.length_a   1.000
_cell.length_b   1.000
_cell.length_c   1.000
_cell.angle_alpha   90.00
_cell.angle_beta   90.00
_cell.angle_gamma   90.00
#
_symmetry.space_group_name_H-M   'P 1'
#
loop_
_entity.id
_entity.type
_entity.pdbx_description
1 polymer ?
#
loop_
_entity_poly.entity_id
_entity_poly.type
_entity_poly.pdbx_seq_one_letter_code
_entity_poly.pdbx_strand_id
1 'polypeptide(L)'
;MNAKKTAIIFFALLFLFSCAPPSEVKKDMPEITVSEGDMPRTVAVMPFQNETKEIGIANQVRRAFYNHFSSKPYRDVELSIVDEKIVHLEKSSGKNILDIKPADICPPIGCDGLIYGKVTDYTKVYAGLYSQLGVEAEVWMVNTRTGKEVFRIKDAVRYHEGSVPLSPIGLIMTAVSTAMNIREIQQVRMVNELAHKFNEKIPSPEGMAVEDRPAIKEVLTNVKEGPFGKGKIIRVGLEGEKGLVATFDIGNFKKGIPMKETKPGIYMGEYLVISGDNAKDMPIVASLKRPGGYETEWIDVSGFATLDTTPPPQVKGLKAKGFQDRIDISWEGLKNVPDLKGYKILRSEQPLSGYAEVSATEHTSFEDKTARPNIAYYYRVIAVDQVGNESELVDAVKSAVTSKEPVLLSGEIRTDTALAGNYIVKDSLTVPKGLTLTLEPETRIMFEENSSLTVYGRIVVNGKESPVEFIPSGNKKWKGISVEGGSITINGLRIKGAVTAMLLQNAEGMLDAGVITDSDTGIAISGTPSVIIKNTAVSGNKTGIELQKTDARIMNSNIFQNEDGIAIKSFSGEIKDNNIFDNQKNISSEQNIKIAANYMGSINTDEMKIAGIAVSKVYDARIPDGKIVDAISNPYASMNQEERQKKATEFVIEAGNYFRQRNYGKAATLFEEALKALPTPDVYYYLAICYQEMKEEERALKYLKEGADKFPKDSTLQKSLGLMHYQKGDEAEAKKAFEEVIRLSPEDRQVRFLLERIGK
;
A
#
# COMPACT_ATOMS: atom_id res chain seq x y z
N MET A 1 -51.27 -2.17 -34.15
CA MET A 1 -50.24 -2.63 -33.19
C MET A 1 -50.13 -1.58 -32.09
N ASN A 2 -50.70 -1.85 -30.91
CA ASN A 2 -50.49 -1.05 -29.70
C ASN A 2 -50.53 -2.00 -28.49
N ALA A 3 -49.48 -1.95 -27.68
CA ALA A 3 -49.22 -2.91 -26.61
C ALA A 3 -49.58 -2.37 -25.23
N LYS A 4 -50.34 -3.22 -24.53
CA LYS A 4 -50.38 -3.52 -23.10
C LYS A 4 -51.03 -2.54 -22.11
N LYS A 5 -52.18 -3.04 -21.64
CA LYS A 5 -53.02 -2.66 -20.50
C LYS A 5 -52.40 -3.10 -19.17
N THR A 6 -52.58 -2.26 -18.16
CA THR A 6 -52.42 -2.53 -16.73
C THR A 6 -53.64 -3.31 -16.22
N ALA A 7 -53.41 -4.43 -15.51
CA ALA A 7 -54.43 -5.12 -14.73
C ALA A 7 -53.84 -5.49 -13.37
N ILE A 8 -54.47 -4.97 -12.32
CA ILE A 8 -54.21 -5.23 -10.90
C ILE A 8 -54.91 -6.55 -10.55
N ILE A 9 -54.17 -7.52 -10.02
CA ILE A 9 -54.73 -8.74 -9.41
C ILE A 9 -54.39 -8.73 -7.92
N PHE A 10 -55.45 -8.65 -7.12
CA PHE A 10 -55.50 -8.87 -5.69
C PHE A 10 -55.36 -10.38 -5.43
N PHE A 11 -54.37 -10.80 -4.63
CA PHE A 11 -54.33 -12.17 -4.10
C PHE A 11 -54.51 -12.09 -2.57
N ALA A 12 -55.74 -12.34 -2.13
CA ALA A 12 -56.08 -12.56 -0.73
C ALA A 12 -55.78 -14.02 -0.38
N LEU A 13 -54.80 -14.26 0.48
CA LEU A 13 -54.54 -15.57 1.07
C LEU A 13 -55.22 -15.62 2.45
N LEU A 14 -56.40 -16.25 2.47
CA LEU A 14 -57.08 -16.70 3.68
C LEU A 14 -56.27 -17.83 4.33
N PHE A 15 -55.62 -17.55 5.47
CA PHE A 15 -55.28 -18.58 6.45
C PHE A 15 -56.30 -18.51 7.58
N LEU A 16 -57.23 -19.46 7.60
CA LEU A 16 -58.09 -19.75 8.74
C LEU A 16 -57.21 -20.30 9.88
N PHE A 17 -56.81 -19.44 10.82
CA PHE A 17 -56.30 -19.90 12.10
C PHE A 17 -57.48 -20.16 13.04
N SER A 18 -57.67 -21.44 13.36
CA SER A 18 -58.51 -21.93 14.44
C SER A 18 -58.12 -21.22 15.76
N CYS A 19 -59.05 -20.45 16.33
CA CYS A 19 -58.94 -19.98 17.70
C CYS A 19 -59.16 -21.18 18.64
N ALA A 20 -58.07 -21.73 19.17
CA ALA A 20 -58.10 -22.41 20.45
C ALA A 20 -57.40 -21.50 21.47
N PRO A 21 -58.00 -21.18 22.63
CA PRO A 21 -57.30 -20.48 23.69
C PRO A 21 -56.13 -21.37 24.17
N PRO A 22 -54.94 -20.82 24.46
CA PRO A 22 -53.90 -21.62 25.08
C PRO A 22 -54.42 -22.07 26.44
N SER A 23 -54.47 -23.39 26.61
CA SER A 23 -54.75 -24.01 27.90
C SER A 23 -53.74 -23.51 28.92
N GLU A 24 -54.22 -22.98 30.04
CA GLU A 24 -53.43 -22.87 31.26
C GLU A 24 -52.99 -24.28 31.66
N VAL A 25 -51.81 -24.68 31.20
CA VAL A 25 -51.12 -25.84 31.73
C VAL A 25 -50.53 -25.40 33.07
N LYS A 26 -51.33 -25.50 34.14
CA LYS A 26 -50.79 -25.76 35.47
C LYS A 26 -50.06 -27.10 35.39
N LYS A 27 -48.76 -27.05 35.10
CA LYS A 27 -47.87 -28.18 35.31
C LYS A 27 -47.59 -28.18 36.81
N ASP A 28 -48.21 -29.14 37.52
CA ASP A 28 -47.75 -29.58 38.83
C ASP A 28 -46.24 -29.86 38.72
N MET A 29 -45.42 -28.94 39.23
CA MET A 29 -44.01 -29.23 39.46
C MET A 29 -43.96 -30.13 40.70
N PRO A 30 -43.31 -31.30 40.64
CA PRO A 30 -43.10 -32.11 41.85
C PRO A 30 -42.36 -31.26 42.88
N GLU A 31 -42.83 -31.25 44.13
CA GLU A 31 -42.09 -30.64 45.24
C GLU A 31 -40.69 -31.25 45.28
N ILE A 32 -39.66 -30.41 45.16
CA ILE A 32 -38.27 -30.83 45.25
C ILE A 32 -38.02 -31.27 46.69
N THR A 33 -38.13 -32.58 46.96
CA THR A 33 -37.89 -33.15 48.29
C THR A 33 -36.39 -33.41 48.44
N VAL A 34 -35.66 -32.45 49.00
CA VAL A 34 -34.21 -32.57 49.26
C VAL A 34 -33.98 -33.04 50.69
N SER A 35 -33.15 -34.08 50.89
CA SER A 35 -32.68 -34.49 52.22
C SER A 35 -31.77 -33.42 52.81
N GLU A 36 -32.07 -32.94 54.02
CA GLU A 36 -31.36 -31.86 54.71
C GLU A 36 -29.84 -32.09 54.82
N GLY A 37 -29.41 -33.35 55.03
CA GLY A 37 -28.00 -33.74 55.12
C GLY A 37 -27.21 -33.64 53.81
N ASP A 38 -27.89 -33.51 52.67
CA ASP A 38 -27.27 -33.42 51.34
C ASP A 38 -27.15 -31.96 50.83
N MET A 39 -27.61 -30.95 51.58
CA MET A 39 -27.56 -29.54 51.18
C MET A 39 -26.17 -28.91 51.43
N PRO A 40 -25.50 -28.39 50.38
CA PRO A 40 -24.25 -27.64 50.53
C PRO A 40 -24.42 -26.34 51.34
N ARG A 41 -23.33 -25.89 51.95
CA ARG A 41 -23.29 -24.67 52.77
C ARG A 41 -22.50 -23.55 52.10
N THR A 42 -21.45 -23.89 51.37
CA THR A 42 -20.59 -22.96 50.63
C THR A 42 -20.66 -23.28 49.14
N VAL A 43 -21.19 -22.36 48.33
CA VAL A 43 -21.62 -22.66 46.96
C VAL A 43 -20.90 -21.76 45.96
N ALA A 44 -20.32 -22.38 44.93
CA ALA A 44 -19.78 -21.65 43.78
C ALA A 44 -20.72 -21.77 42.57
N VAL A 45 -21.03 -20.63 41.95
CA VAL A 45 -21.82 -20.57 40.71
C VAL A 45 -20.87 -20.67 39.51
N MET A 46 -20.90 -21.81 38.82
CA MET A 46 -20.02 -22.11 37.70
C MET A 46 -20.40 -21.35 36.43
N PRO A 47 -19.50 -21.22 35.44
CA PRO A 47 -19.82 -20.70 34.12
C PRO A 47 -21.02 -21.44 33.50
N PHE A 48 -22.04 -20.70 33.10
CA PHE A 48 -23.22 -21.29 32.46
C PHE A 48 -22.92 -21.62 31.00
N GLN A 49 -23.46 -22.73 30.52
CA GLN A 49 -23.36 -23.15 29.12
C GLN A 49 -24.35 -22.37 28.26
N ASN A 50 -24.03 -22.24 26.97
CA ASN A 50 -24.88 -21.57 25.99
C ASN A 50 -25.24 -22.53 24.85
N GLU A 51 -26.48 -23.02 24.82
CA GLU A 51 -27.01 -23.84 23.71
C GLU A 51 -27.71 -22.97 22.65
N THR A 52 -27.65 -21.64 22.80
CA THR A 52 -28.30 -20.68 21.89
C THR A 52 -27.30 -20.03 20.92
N LYS A 53 -27.80 -19.25 19.96
CA LYS A 53 -26.98 -18.47 19.03
C LYS A 53 -26.53 -17.11 19.58
N GLU A 54 -27.10 -16.65 20.69
CA GLU A 54 -26.80 -15.33 21.25
C GLU A 54 -25.48 -15.38 22.03
N ILE A 55 -24.47 -14.64 21.57
CA ILE A 55 -23.15 -14.62 22.23
C ILE A 55 -23.26 -13.87 23.57
N GLY A 56 -22.70 -14.46 24.63
CA GLY A 56 -22.63 -13.82 25.95
C GLY A 56 -23.88 -13.94 26.82
N ILE A 57 -25.01 -14.43 26.29
CA ILE A 57 -26.26 -14.55 27.08
C ILE A 57 -26.10 -15.43 28.31
N ALA A 58 -25.34 -16.52 28.23
CA ALA A 58 -25.11 -17.40 29.38
C ALA A 58 -24.40 -16.69 30.54
N ASN A 59 -23.48 -15.77 30.24
CA ASN A 59 -22.84 -14.95 31.26
C ASN A 59 -23.81 -13.93 31.87
N GLN A 60 -24.72 -13.34 31.09
CA GLN A 60 -25.75 -12.45 31.62
C GLN A 60 -26.69 -13.20 32.57
N VAL A 61 -27.16 -14.38 32.16
CA VAL A 61 -28.04 -15.24 32.97
C VAL A 61 -27.32 -15.71 34.24
N ARG A 62 -26.04 -16.09 34.15
CA ARG A 62 -25.22 -16.47 35.32
C ARG A 62 -25.10 -15.32 36.33
N ARG A 63 -24.80 -14.10 35.87
CA ARG A 63 -24.66 -12.92 36.75
C ARG A 63 -25.99 -12.56 37.40
N ALA A 64 -27.07 -12.50 36.64
CA ALA A 64 -28.40 -12.25 37.18
C ALA A 64 -28.77 -13.32 38.22
N PHE A 65 -28.53 -14.59 37.90
CA PHE A 65 -28.73 -15.70 38.83
C PHE A 65 -27.95 -15.50 40.12
N TYR A 66 -26.65 -15.21 40.03
CA TYR A 66 -25.79 -14.98 41.18
C TYR A 66 -26.25 -13.78 42.04
N ASN A 67 -26.60 -12.65 41.41
CA ASN A 67 -27.10 -11.47 42.12
C ASN A 67 -28.31 -11.81 43.00
N HIS A 68 -29.26 -12.59 42.47
CA HIS A 68 -30.41 -13.04 43.26
C HIS A 68 -30.06 -14.15 44.27
N PHE A 69 -29.21 -15.10 43.88
CA PHE A 69 -28.82 -16.23 44.73
C PHE A 69 -28.04 -15.79 45.97
N SER A 70 -27.22 -14.72 45.89
CA SER A 70 -26.46 -14.17 47.01
C SER A 70 -27.34 -13.69 48.19
N SER A 71 -28.66 -13.53 47.98
CA SER A 71 -29.62 -13.21 49.04
C SER A 71 -30.06 -14.41 49.87
N LYS A 72 -29.75 -15.65 49.44
CA LYS A 72 -30.11 -16.88 50.15
C LYS A 72 -29.09 -17.17 51.26
N PRO A 73 -29.46 -17.94 52.30
CA PRO A 73 -28.57 -18.27 53.42
C PRO A 73 -27.53 -19.35 53.05
N TYR A 74 -26.80 -19.15 51.97
CA TYR A 74 -25.60 -19.89 51.57
C TYR A 74 -24.38 -18.98 51.75
N ARG A 75 -23.20 -19.57 51.94
CA ARG A 75 -21.93 -18.86 51.76
C ARG A 75 -21.54 -18.94 50.30
N ASP A 76 -21.92 -17.96 49.51
CA ASP A 76 -21.55 -17.92 48.11
C ASP A 76 -20.06 -17.55 47.93
N VAL A 77 -19.45 -18.06 46.87
CA VAL A 77 -18.09 -17.67 46.44
C VAL A 77 -18.23 -16.64 45.33
N GLU A 78 -17.55 -15.50 45.47
CA GLU A 78 -17.55 -14.42 44.47
C GLU A 78 -17.21 -14.94 43.07
N LEU A 79 -17.96 -14.50 42.05
CA LEU A 79 -17.79 -14.96 40.67
C LEU A 79 -16.36 -14.72 40.14
N SER A 80 -15.72 -13.62 40.53
CA SER A 80 -14.33 -13.27 40.19
C SER A 80 -13.34 -14.33 40.69
N ILE A 81 -13.50 -14.77 41.94
CA ILE A 81 -12.69 -15.80 42.57
C ILE A 81 -12.93 -17.14 41.88
N VAL A 82 -14.20 -17.49 41.61
CA VAL A 82 -14.54 -18.71 40.88
C VAL A 82 -13.86 -18.74 39.50
N ASP A 83 -13.98 -17.66 38.74
CA ASP A 83 -13.42 -17.57 37.38
C ASP A 83 -11.88 -17.65 37.40
N GLU A 84 -11.21 -16.97 38.34
CA GLU A 84 -9.75 -17.05 38.52
C GLU A 84 -9.29 -18.49 38.83
N LYS A 85 -9.97 -19.16 39.78
CA LYS A 85 -9.64 -20.53 40.18
C LYS A 85 -9.90 -21.52 39.05
N ILE A 86 -10.96 -21.34 38.26
CA ILE A 86 -11.25 -22.16 37.08
C ILE A 86 -10.11 -22.06 36.06
N VAL A 87 -9.66 -20.84 35.73
CA VAL A 87 -8.54 -20.65 34.79
C VAL A 87 -7.28 -21.38 35.28
N HIS A 88 -7.01 -21.35 36.59
CA HIS A 88 -5.89 -22.09 37.16
C HIS A 88 -6.08 -23.62 37.06
N LEU A 89 -7.29 -24.12 37.34
CA LEU A 89 -7.63 -25.54 37.27
C LEU A 89 -7.53 -26.10 35.85
N GLU A 90 -8.09 -25.41 34.86
CA GLU A 90 -8.02 -25.83 33.46
C GLU A 90 -6.56 -25.86 32.97
N LYS A 91 -5.75 -24.86 33.35
CA LYS A 91 -4.30 -24.84 33.04
C LYS A 91 -3.55 -26.00 33.69
N SER A 92 -3.84 -26.31 34.95
CA SER A 92 -3.14 -27.37 35.68
C SER A 92 -3.55 -28.79 35.27
N SER A 93 -4.81 -28.97 34.84
CA SER A 93 -5.39 -30.28 34.51
C SER A 93 -5.33 -30.60 33.01
N GLY A 94 -5.20 -29.57 32.16
CA GLY A 94 -5.28 -29.71 30.70
C GLY A 94 -6.68 -30.09 30.18
N LYS A 95 -7.71 -30.01 31.03
CA LYS A 95 -9.10 -30.33 30.70
C LYS A 95 -9.98 -29.08 30.81
N ASN A 96 -11.09 -29.06 30.07
CA ASN A 96 -12.11 -28.05 30.29
C ASN A 96 -12.78 -28.27 31.66
N ILE A 97 -13.18 -27.19 32.32
CA ILE A 97 -13.78 -27.24 33.65
C ILE A 97 -15.01 -28.15 33.74
N LEU A 98 -15.76 -28.29 32.64
CA LEU A 98 -16.94 -29.16 32.56
C LEU A 98 -16.59 -30.66 32.54
N ASP A 99 -15.34 -31.01 32.19
CA ASP A 99 -14.84 -32.39 32.14
C ASP A 99 -14.16 -32.83 33.45
N ILE A 100 -14.04 -31.92 34.42
CA ILE A 100 -13.46 -32.19 35.75
C ILE A 100 -14.58 -32.66 36.68
N LYS A 101 -14.30 -33.68 37.50
CA LYS A 101 -15.29 -34.19 38.45
C LYS A 101 -15.60 -33.10 39.51
N PRO A 102 -16.87 -32.92 39.91
CA PRO A 102 -17.25 -31.92 40.92
C PRO A 102 -16.44 -31.99 42.23
N ALA A 103 -16.06 -33.20 42.67
CA ALA A 103 -15.24 -33.43 43.86
C ALA A 103 -13.82 -32.85 43.77
N ASP A 104 -13.27 -32.72 42.55
CA ASP A 104 -11.92 -32.20 42.30
C ASP A 104 -11.92 -30.67 42.07
N ILE A 105 -13.10 -30.07 41.80
CA ILE A 105 -13.27 -28.64 41.55
C ILE A 105 -13.38 -27.84 42.85
N CYS A 106 -14.11 -28.35 43.84
CA CYS A 106 -14.42 -27.56 45.04
C CYS A 106 -13.26 -27.34 46.02
N PRO A 107 -12.31 -28.28 46.25
CA PRO A 107 -11.22 -28.04 47.22
C PRO A 107 -10.35 -26.80 46.90
N PRO A 108 -9.98 -26.53 45.63
CA PRO A 108 -9.27 -25.30 45.25
C PRO A 108 -10.12 -24.02 45.33
N ILE A 109 -11.45 -24.13 45.18
CA ILE A 109 -12.39 -23.01 45.23
C ILE A 109 -12.84 -22.72 46.68
N GLY A 110 -12.80 -23.71 47.56
CA GLY A 110 -13.25 -23.61 48.96
C GLY A 110 -14.75 -23.83 49.15
N CYS A 111 -15.41 -24.55 48.24
CA CYS A 111 -16.86 -24.83 48.30
C CYS A 111 -17.18 -26.27 48.70
N ASP A 112 -18.45 -26.55 49.02
CA ASP A 112 -19.02 -27.91 49.12
C ASP A 112 -20.24 -28.12 48.21
N GLY A 113 -20.60 -27.10 47.42
CA GLY A 113 -21.62 -27.18 46.38
C GLY A 113 -21.22 -26.42 45.12
N LEU A 114 -21.62 -26.96 43.96
CA LEU A 114 -21.45 -26.33 42.66
C LEU A 114 -22.82 -26.13 42.03
N ILE A 115 -23.12 -24.90 41.63
CA ILE A 115 -24.28 -24.61 40.77
C ILE A 115 -23.80 -24.54 39.34
N TYR A 116 -24.42 -25.34 38.49
CA TYR A 116 -24.26 -25.28 37.05
C TYR A 116 -25.54 -24.73 36.42
N GLY A 117 -25.40 -24.18 35.22
CA GLY A 117 -26.55 -23.75 34.45
C GLY A 117 -26.29 -23.82 32.95
N LYS A 118 -27.37 -23.84 32.18
CA LYS A 118 -27.32 -23.76 30.73
C LYS A 118 -28.51 -22.99 30.20
N VAL A 119 -28.26 -22.08 29.25
CA VAL A 119 -29.30 -21.34 28.53
C VAL A 119 -29.71 -22.17 27.32
N THR A 120 -30.97 -22.61 27.29
CA THR A 120 -31.49 -23.58 26.31
C THR A 120 -32.28 -22.91 25.18
N ASP A 121 -32.86 -21.73 25.43
CA ASP A 121 -33.56 -20.95 24.42
C ASP A 121 -33.36 -19.44 24.66
N TYR A 122 -33.19 -18.69 23.58
CA TYR A 122 -33.14 -17.23 23.60
C TYR A 122 -33.73 -16.68 22.30
N THR A 123 -34.81 -15.91 22.43
CA THR A 123 -35.55 -15.32 21.30
C THR A 123 -35.56 -13.80 21.41
N LYS A 124 -35.13 -13.12 20.35
CA LYS A 124 -35.13 -11.65 20.23
C LYS A 124 -35.61 -11.24 18.84
N VAL A 125 -36.91 -10.98 18.71
CA VAL A 125 -37.54 -10.58 17.44
C VAL A 125 -38.13 -9.18 17.60
N TYR A 126 -37.72 -8.25 16.73
CA TYR A 126 -38.31 -6.90 16.64
C TYR A 126 -38.77 -6.63 15.21
N ALA A 127 -40.08 -6.53 14.97
CA ALA A 127 -40.68 -6.28 13.66
C ALA A 127 -41.76 -5.19 13.76
N GLY A 128 -41.40 -3.94 13.44
CA GLY A 128 -42.32 -2.80 13.59
C GLY A 128 -42.74 -2.59 15.05
N LEU A 129 -44.05 -2.58 15.33
CA LEU A 129 -44.62 -2.55 16.68
C LEU A 129 -44.63 -3.91 17.38
N TYR A 130 -44.33 -4.99 16.66
CA TYR A 130 -44.24 -6.34 17.22
C TYR A 130 -42.86 -6.57 17.85
N SER A 131 -42.84 -6.99 19.11
CA SER A 131 -41.63 -7.46 19.78
C SER A 131 -41.90 -8.77 20.52
N GLN A 132 -41.02 -9.76 20.34
CA GLN A 132 -41.03 -11.00 21.08
C GLN A 132 -39.66 -11.21 21.73
N LEU A 133 -39.67 -11.32 23.05
CA LEU A 133 -38.49 -11.57 23.88
C LEU A 133 -38.71 -12.86 24.67
N GLY A 134 -37.72 -13.73 24.71
CA GLY A 134 -37.78 -14.93 25.54
C GLY A 134 -36.40 -15.43 25.93
N VAL A 135 -36.30 -15.96 27.15
CA VAL A 135 -35.12 -16.66 27.65
C VAL A 135 -35.57 -17.87 28.46
N GLU A 136 -34.92 -19.01 28.24
CA GLU A 136 -35.10 -20.24 28.99
C GLU A 136 -33.73 -20.74 29.45
N ALA A 137 -33.67 -21.16 30.71
CA ALA A 137 -32.47 -21.79 31.24
C ALA A 137 -32.83 -22.98 32.13
N GLU A 138 -31.84 -23.84 32.34
CA GLU A 138 -31.86 -24.91 33.32
C GLU A 138 -30.69 -24.72 34.28
N VAL A 139 -30.96 -24.81 35.59
CA VAL A 139 -29.98 -24.67 36.66
C VAL A 139 -30.05 -25.90 37.56
N TRP A 140 -28.89 -26.45 37.94
CA TRP A 140 -28.81 -27.57 38.87
C TRP A 140 -27.65 -27.41 39.84
N MET A 141 -27.81 -27.97 41.04
CA MET A 141 -26.79 -27.95 42.08
C MET A 141 -26.26 -29.35 42.33
N VAL A 142 -24.95 -29.49 42.52
CA VAL A 142 -24.28 -30.73 42.89
C VAL A 142 -23.59 -30.57 44.23
N ASN A 143 -23.83 -31.48 45.16
CA ASN A 143 -23.06 -31.61 46.38
C ASN A 143 -21.73 -32.31 46.05
N THR A 144 -20.61 -31.63 46.27
CA THR A 144 -19.31 -32.14 45.82
C THR A 144 -18.73 -33.21 46.72
N ARG A 145 -19.22 -33.34 47.96
CA ARG A 145 -18.82 -34.41 48.88
C ARG A 145 -19.42 -35.75 48.47
N THR A 146 -20.66 -35.74 48.00
CA THR A 146 -21.39 -36.96 47.61
C THR A 146 -21.38 -37.19 46.09
N GLY A 147 -21.09 -36.16 45.30
CA GLY A 147 -21.20 -36.15 43.84
C GLY A 147 -22.65 -36.19 43.33
N LYS A 148 -23.64 -36.09 44.22
CA LYS A 148 -25.07 -36.18 43.87
C LYS A 148 -25.64 -34.81 43.51
N GLU A 149 -26.56 -34.83 42.56
CA GLU A 149 -27.43 -33.69 42.27
C GLU A 149 -28.39 -33.46 43.43
N VAL A 150 -28.49 -32.21 43.86
CA VAL A 150 -29.34 -31.74 44.96
C VAL A 150 -30.70 -31.32 44.41
N PHE A 151 -30.70 -30.53 43.34
CA PHE A 151 -31.89 -30.14 42.59
C PHE A 151 -31.54 -29.82 41.14
N ARG A 152 -32.56 -29.82 40.29
CA ARG A 152 -32.53 -29.31 38.92
C ARG A 152 -33.84 -28.62 38.59
N ILE A 153 -33.75 -27.37 38.14
CA ILE A 153 -34.89 -26.49 37.87
C ILE A 153 -34.73 -25.94 36.47
N LYS A 154 -35.81 -25.98 35.69
CA LYS A 154 -35.89 -25.37 34.37
C LYS A 154 -37.04 -24.36 34.35
N ASP A 155 -36.79 -23.16 33.84
CA ASP A 155 -37.79 -22.09 33.77
C ASP A 155 -37.55 -21.17 32.57
N ALA A 156 -38.58 -20.41 32.21
CA ALA A 156 -38.57 -19.45 31.12
C ALA A 156 -39.32 -18.16 31.47
N VAL A 157 -38.88 -17.07 30.85
CA VAL A 157 -39.60 -15.79 30.78
C VAL A 157 -39.83 -15.48 29.31
N ARG A 158 -41.07 -15.15 28.94
CA ARG A 158 -41.46 -14.80 27.57
C ARG A 158 -42.41 -13.61 27.57
N TYR A 159 -42.13 -12.62 26.74
CA TYR A 159 -42.97 -11.45 26.53
C TYR A 159 -43.39 -11.34 25.06
N HIS A 160 -44.65 -10.98 24.85
CA HIS A 160 -45.24 -10.75 23.54
C HIS A 160 -45.84 -9.32 23.49
N GLU A 161 -45.91 -8.72 22.31
CA GLU A 161 -46.67 -7.48 22.04
C GLU A 161 -46.18 -6.19 22.75
N GLY A 162 -44.87 -6.09 23.05
CA GLY A 162 -44.31 -4.86 23.65
C GLY A 162 -44.76 -4.58 25.09
N SER A 163 -45.39 -5.56 25.74
CA SER A 163 -45.96 -5.52 27.09
C SER A 163 -44.94 -5.51 28.24
N VAL A 164 -43.68 -5.16 27.99
CA VAL A 164 -42.67 -5.04 29.05
C VAL A 164 -42.65 -3.59 29.52
N PRO A 165 -43.37 -3.21 30.60
CA PRO A 165 -43.30 -1.86 31.12
C PRO A 165 -41.86 -1.54 31.52
N LEU A 166 -41.45 -0.29 31.43
CA LEU A 166 -40.18 0.12 32.01
C LEU A 166 -40.33 0.17 33.53
N SER A 167 -39.32 -0.29 34.27
CA SER A 167 -39.23 -0.03 35.70
C SER A 167 -39.11 1.49 35.94
N PRO A 168 -39.43 1.98 37.15
CA PRO A 168 -39.22 3.39 37.50
C PRO A 168 -37.79 3.87 37.25
N ILE A 169 -36.78 3.04 37.53
CA ILE A 169 -35.39 3.34 37.21
C ILE A 169 -35.11 3.25 35.70
N GLY A 170 -35.73 2.29 34.99
CA GLY A 170 -35.64 2.19 33.52
C GLY A 170 -36.12 3.45 32.81
N LEU A 171 -37.25 4.04 33.22
CA LEU A 171 -37.75 5.31 32.68
C LEU A 171 -36.75 6.45 32.89
N ILE A 172 -36.16 6.55 34.08
CA ILE A 172 -35.15 7.56 34.39
C ILE A 172 -33.93 7.35 33.50
N MET A 173 -33.38 6.13 33.45
CA MET A 173 -32.19 5.82 32.65
C MET A 173 -32.39 6.09 31.16
N THR A 174 -33.58 5.81 30.58
CA THR A 174 -33.88 6.20 29.19
C THR A 174 -33.90 7.71 28.95
N ALA A 175 -34.21 8.51 29.97
CA ALA A 175 -34.26 9.97 29.85
C ALA A 175 -32.89 10.63 30.01
N VAL A 176 -31.98 10.05 30.83
CA VAL A 176 -30.66 10.63 31.12
C VAL A 176 -29.51 10.00 30.33
N SER A 177 -29.73 8.82 29.72
CA SER A 177 -28.70 8.10 28.94
C SER A 177 -29.13 7.97 27.48
N THR A 178 -28.25 8.39 26.57
CA THR A 178 -28.55 8.39 25.14
C THR A 178 -28.45 7.01 24.49
N ALA A 179 -27.68 6.08 25.04
CA ALA A 179 -27.57 4.74 24.47
C ALA A 179 -28.49 3.69 25.07
N MET A 180 -29.07 3.95 26.24
CA MET A 180 -30.03 3.01 26.81
C MET A 180 -31.35 3.08 26.05
N ASN A 181 -31.50 2.21 25.05
CA ASN A 181 -32.76 2.01 24.37
C ASN A 181 -33.67 1.11 25.22
N ILE A 182 -34.98 1.38 25.18
CA ILE A 182 -36.06 0.57 25.75
C ILE A 182 -35.82 -0.94 25.51
N ARG A 183 -35.41 -1.32 24.29
CA ARG A 183 -35.19 -2.73 23.93
C ARG A 183 -34.09 -3.42 24.73
N GLU A 184 -33.07 -2.69 25.16
CA GLU A 184 -31.95 -3.25 25.93
C GLU A 184 -32.32 -3.40 27.40
N ILE A 185 -33.04 -2.43 27.95
CA ILE A 185 -33.59 -2.49 29.31
C ILE A 185 -34.53 -3.70 29.43
N GLN A 186 -35.38 -3.91 28.42
CA GLN A 186 -36.28 -5.06 28.39
C GLN A 186 -35.53 -6.42 28.40
N GLN A 187 -34.36 -6.52 27.76
CA GLN A 187 -33.53 -7.73 27.82
C GLN A 187 -32.95 -7.96 29.21
N VAL A 188 -32.35 -6.92 29.82
CA VAL A 188 -31.80 -6.99 31.19
C VAL A 188 -32.89 -7.41 32.18
N ARG A 189 -34.06 -6.78 32.10
CA ARG A 189 -35.19 -7.10 32.95
C ARG A 189 -35.67 -8.54 32.78
N MET A 190 -35.78 -9.03 31.53
CA MET A 190 -36.19 -10.40 31.24
C MET A 190 -35.24 -11.41 31.91
N VAL A 191 -33.93 -11.17 31.83
CA VAL A 191 -32.91 -12.03 32.43
C VAL A 191 -32.98 -11.98 33.97
N ASN A 192 -33.16 -10.78 34.56
CA ASN A 192 -33.35 -10.63 36.01
C ASN A 192 -34.63 -11.31 36.49
N GLU A 193 -35.74 -11.22 35.75
CA GLU A 193 -36.99 -11.90 36.12
C GLU A 193 -36.83 -13.43 36.09
N LEU A 194 -36.10 -13.98 35.11
CA LEU A 194 -35.79 -15.40 35.06
C LEU A 194 -34.95 -15.82 36.29
N ALA A 195 -33.93 -15.04 36.63
CA ALA A 195 -33.09 -15.29 37.79
C ALA A 195 -33.89 -15.21 39.11
N HIS A 196 -34.80 -14.25 39.23
CA HIS A 196 -35.71 -14.13 40.36
C HIS A 196 -36.59 -15.38 40.52
N LYS A 197 -37.20 -15.87 39.42
CA LYS A 197 -37.99 -17.12 39.41
C LYS A 197 -37.18 -18.33 39.88
N PHE A 198 -35.91 -18.45 39.47
CA PHE A 198 -35.05 -19.51 39.99
C PHE A 198 -34.81 -19.35 41.49
N ASN A 199 -34.50 -18.14 41.95
CA ASN A 199 -34.24 -17.88 43.36
C ASN A 199 -35.45 -18.23 44.24
N GLU A 200 -36.69 -17.98 43.81
CA GLU A 200 -37.89 -18.38 44.54
C GLU A 200 -38.02 -19.90 44.72
N LYS A 201 -37.59 -20.67 43.71
CA LYS A 201 -37.68 -22.14 43.70
C LYS A 201 -36.50 -22.85 44.39
N ILE A 202 -35.42 -22.14 44.68
CA ILE A 202 -34.23 -22.74 45.32
C ILE A 202 -34.46 -22.90 46.83
N PRO A 203 -34.35 -24.14 47.36
CA PRO A 203 -34.46 -24.40 48.80
C PRO A 203 -33.29 -23.74 49.56
N SER A 204 -33.49 -23.49 50.85
CA SER A 204 -32.47 -22.91 51.74
C SER A 204 -32.02 -23.94 52.78
N PRO A 205 -30.74 -24.00 53.15
CA PRO A 205 -30.26 -24.91 54.20
C PRO A 205 -30.82 -24.50 55.57
N GLU A 206 -31.26 -25.48 56.37
CA GLU A 206 -31.73 -25.24 57.74
C GLU A 206 -30.58 -24.87 58.69
N GLY A 207 -30.88 -24.09 59.73
CA GLY A 207 -29.92 -23.72 60.78
C GLY A 207 -28.86 -22.69 60.38
N MET A 208 -28.97 -22.07 59.20
CA MET A 208 -28.19 -20.89 58.82
C MET A 208 -28.94 -19.61 59.19
N ALA A 209 -28.24 -18.65 59.79
CA ALA A 209 -28.81 -17.34 60.06
C ALA A 209 -29.12 -16.64 58.73
N VAL A 210 -30.36 -16.18 58.57
CA VAL A 210 -30.73 -15.29 57.47
C VAL A 210 -30.16 -13.91 57.80
N GLU A 211 -29.18 -13.46 57.03
CA GLU A 211 -28.65 -12.10 57.14
C GLU A 211 -29.70 -11.11 56.59
N ASP A 212 -30.02 -10.06 57.34
CA ASP A 212 -30.91 -8.97 56.89
C ASP A 212 -30.19 -8.05 55.89
N ARG A 213 -29.88 -8.62 54.72
CA ARG A 213 -29.23 -7.93 53.61
C ARG A 213 -30.21 -7.01 52.88
N PRO A 214 -29.85 -5.77 52.55
CA PRO A 214 -30.70 -4.88 51.76
C PRO A 214 -31.16 -5.50 50.43
N ALA A 215 -32.44 -5.42 50.11
CA ALA A 215 -32.93 -5.90 48.82
C ALA A 215 -32.56 -4.94 47.68
N ILE A 216 -31.86 -5.45 46.67
CA ILE A 216 -31.70 -4.81 45.36
C ILE A 216 -32.60 -5.53 44.36
N LYS A 217 -33.40 -4.78 43.61
CA LYS A 217 -34.31 -5.32 42.59
C LYS A 217 -33.71 -5.29 41.20
N GLU A 218 -33.04 -4.19 40.86
CA GLU A 218 -32.50 -3.97 39.52
C GLU A 218 -31.35 -2.96 39.56
N VAL A 219 -30.35 -3.19 38.71
CA VAL A 219 -29.29 -2.22 38.41
C VAL A 219 -29.19 -2.07 36.90
N LEU A 220 -29.10 -0.81 36.45
CA LEU A 220 -29.00 -0.43 35.04
C LEU A 220 -27.79 0.47 34.85
N THR A 221 -27.03 0.26 33.78
CA THR A 221 -25.83 1.04 33.48
C THR A 221 -25.78 1.44 32.00
N ASN A 222 -25.03 2.48 31.67
CA ASN A 222 -24.75 2.85 30.28
C ASN A 222 -23.46 2.22 29.73
N VAL A 223 -22.87 1.20 30.37
CA VAL A 223 -21.51 0.72 30.02
C VAL A 223 -21.35 0.25 28.58
N LYS A 224 -22.45 -0.08 27.90
CA LYS A 224 -22.49 -0.38 26.47
C LYS A 224 -22.16 0.82 25.55
N GLU A 225 -22.15 2.05 26.08
CA GLU A 225 -21.62 3.25 25.41
C GLU A 225 -20.10 3.23 25.27
N GLY A 226 -19.43 2.35 26.03
CA GLY A 226 -17.99 2.24 26.04
C GLY A 226 -17.40 1.81 24.69
N PRO A 227 -16.11 2.10 24.45
CA PRO A 227 -15.16 2.66 25.41
C PRO A 227 -15.44 4.12 25.75
N PHE A 228 -15.20 4.50 27.01
CA PHE A 228 -15.43 5.86 27.50
C PHE A 228 -14.15 6.68 27.44
N GLY A 229 -14.15 7.70 26.58
CA GLY A 229 -13.08 8.68 26.48
C GLY A 229 -13.21 9.82 27.48
N LYS A 230 -12.21 10.71 27.47
CA LYS A 230 -12.19 11.90 28.34
C LYS A 230 -13.47 12.73 28.18
N GLY A 231 -14.09 13.10 29.30
CA GLY A 231 -15.31 13.90 29.34
C GLY A 231 -16.61 13.11 29.16
N LYS A 232 -16.54 11.79 28.90
CA LYS A 232 -17.70 10.91 28.91
C LYS A 232 -18.08 10.52 30.35
N ILE A 233 -19.34 10.15 30.55
CA ILE A 233 -19.89 9.86 31.88
C ILE A 233 -20.41 8.42 31.91
N ILE A 234 -19.95 7.62 32.88
CA ILE A 234 -20.55 6.33 33.23
C ILE A 234 -21.69 6.59 34.22
N ARG A 235 -22.87 6.08 33.93
CA ARG A 235 -24.09 6.23 34.73
C ARG A 235 -24.54 4.89 35.25
N VAL A 236 -24.88 4.85 36.54
CA VAL A 236 -25.38 3.67 37.24
C VAL A 236 -26.67 4.04 37.96
N GLY A 237 -27.74 3.31 37.68
CA GLY A 237 -29.03 3.40 38.36
C GLY A 237 -29.29 2.13 39.15
N LEU A 238 -29.76 2.26 40.39
CA LEU A 238 -30.10 1.14 41.27
C LEU A 238 -31.51 1.32 41.84
N GLU A 239 -32.35 0.29 41.76
CA GLU A 239 -33.62 0.21 42.48
C GLU A 239 -33.51 -0.81 43.63
N GLY A 240 -33.79 -0.38 44.86
CA GLY A 240 -33.71 -1.21 46.07
C GLY A 240 -34.48 -0.62 47.25
N GLU A 241 -34.13 -1.06 48.47
CA GLU A 241 -34.69 -0.49 49.70
C GLU A 241 -34.40 1.02 49.83
N LYS A 242 -35.40 1.78 50.30
CA LYS A 242 -35.32 3.25 50.45
C LYS A 242 -34.51 3.68 51.68
N GLY A 243 -33.86 4.84 51.61
CA GLY A 243 -33.16 5.47 52.73
C GLY A 243 -31.86 4.78 53.17
N LEU A 244 -31.24 3.99 52.30
CA LEU A 244 -29.97 3.30 52.55
C LEU A 244 -28.81 4.00 51.83
N VAL A 245 -27.58 3.54 52.07
CA VAL A 245 -26.38 4.10 51.41
C VAL A 245 -26.06 3.25 50.19
N ALA A 246 -26.04 3.89 49.02
CA ALA A 246 -25.69 3.24 47.76
C ALA A 246 -24.35 3.75 47.21
N THR A 247 -23.52 2.84 46.74
CA THR A 247 -22.26 3.13 46.05
C THR A 247 -22.13 2.25 44.81
N PHE A 248 -21.22 2.58 43.91
CA PHE A 248 -20.81 1.64 42.87
C PHE A 248 -19.30 1.66 42.63
N ASP A 249 -18.80 0.54 42.13
CA ASP A 249 -17.42 0.31 41.77
C ASP A 249 -17.32 0.12 40.25
N ILE A 250 -16.21 0.59 39.68
CA ILE A 250 -15.74 0.26 38.34
C ILE A 250 -14.58 -0.72 38.53
N GLY A 251 -14.91 -2.00 38.71
CA GLY A 251 -13.96 -3.08 38.97
C GLY A 251 -12.97 -2.75 40.09
N ASN A 252 -11.69 -2.99 39.84
CA ASN A 252 -10.60 -2.57 40.72
C ASN A 252 -10.06 -1.17 40.37
N PHE A 253 -10.56 -0.53 39.30
CA PHE A 253 -10.08 0.77 38.85
C PHE A 253 -10.52 1.89 39.78
N LYS A 254 -11.81 1.94 40.16
CA LYS A 254 -12.36 2.94 41.07
C LYS A 254 -13.44 2.33 41.94
N LYS A 255 -13.34 2.50 43.26
CA LYS A 255 -14.28 1.93 44.23
C LYS A 255 -14.98 3.00 45.06
N GLY A 256 -16.15 2.65 45.59
CA GLY A 256 -16.93 3.45 46.54
C GLY A 256 -17.48 4.74 45.93
N ILE A 257 -17.82 4.75 44.64
CA ILE A 257 -18.37 5.94 43.98
C ILE A 257 -19.78 6.17 44.54
N PRO A 258 -20.05 7.31 45.20
CA PRO A 258 -21.32 7.52 45.89
C PRO A 258 -22.50 7.65 44.91
N MET A 259 -23.63 7.05 45.27
CA MET A 259 -24.90 7.20 44.56
C MET A 259 -25.87 8.02 45.40
N LYS A 260 -26.70 8.84 44.75
CA LYS A 260 -27.71 9.67 45.40
C LYS A 260 -29.10 9.07 45.24
N GLU A 261 -29.84 8.93 46.34
CA GLU A 261 -31.27 8.61 46.29
C GLU A 261 -32.05 9.77 45.64
N THR A 262 -32.54 9.56 44.42
CA THR A 262 -33.27 10.59 43.65
C THR A 262 -34.78 10.49 43.82
N LYS A 263 -35.28 9.29 44.10
CA LYS A 263 -36.64 8.98 44.54
C LYS A 263 -36.55 7.87 45.59
N PRO A 264 -37.56 7.69 46.46
CA PRO A 264 -37.54 6.61 47.45
C PRO A 264 -37.21 5.25 46.82
N GLY A 265 -36.08 4.66 47.21
CA GLY A 265 -35.57 3.39 46.71
C GLY A 265 -34.87 3.43 45.34
N ILE A 266 -34.70 4.62 44.73
CA ILE A 266 -34.04 4.80 43.43
C ILE A 266 -32.78 5.64 43.60
N TYR A 267 -31.63 5.04 43.34
CA TYR A 267 -30.31 5.64 43.50
C TYR A 267 -29.65 5.85 42.14
N MET A 268 -29.00 7.00 41.97
CA MET A 268 -28.28 7.38 40.74
C MET A 268 -26.84 7.76 41.08
N GLY A 269 -25.89 7.15 40.38
CA GLY A 269 -24.46 7.46 40.44
C GLY A 269 -23.93 7.83 39.07
N GLU A 270 -22.95 8.73 39.05
CA GLU A 270 -22.24 9.13 37.83
C GLU A 270 -20.73 9.16 38.08
N TYR A 271 -19.96 8.78 37.07
CA TYR A 271 -18.50 8.92 37.05
C TYR A 271 -18.06 9.63 35.77
N LEU A 272 -17.47 10.81 35.91
CA LEU A 272 -16.87 11.57 34.80
C LEU A 272 -15.47 11.02 34.51
N VAL A 273 -15.26 10.50 33.31
CA VAL A 273 -13.95 10.02 32.85
C VAL A 273 -13.01 11.20 32.64
N ILE A 274 -11.90 11.21 33.37
CA ILE A 274 -10.88 12.28 33.32
C ILE A 274 -9.59 11.79 32.68
N SER A 275 -8.72 12.71 32.27
CA SER A 275 -7.41 12.37 31.71
C SER A 275 -6.62 11.44 32.64
N GLY A 276 -6.12 10.32 32.10
CA GLY A 276 -5.36 9.32 32.84
C GLY A 276 -6.20 8.10 33.25
N ASP A 277 -7.53 8.22 33.22
CA ASP A 277 -8.43 7.10 33.45
C ASP A 277 -8.31 6.10 32.30
N ASN A 278 -7.73 4.94 32.57
CA ASN A 278 -7.60 3.85 31.62
C ASN A 278 -7.86 2.54 32.33
N ALA A 279 -8.88 1.81 31.87
CA ALA A 279 -9.24 0.51 32.42
C ALA A 279 -9.97 -0.29 31.35
N LYS A 280 -9.79 -1.61 31.34
CA LYS A 280 -10.38 -2.48 30.32
C LYS A 280 -11.22 -3.57 30.96
N ASP A 281 -12.41 -3.78 30.42
CA ASP A 281 -13.31 -4.87 30.78
C ASP A 281 -13.62 -4.93 32.30
N MET A 282 -13.83 -3.76 32.93
CA MET A 282 -14.12 -3.67 34.36
C MET A 282 -15.60 -3.91 34.66
N PRO A 283 -15.96 -4.79 35.60
CA PRO A 283 -17.36 -4.97 35.98
C PRO A 283 -17.86 -3.75 36.75
N ILE A 284 -19.13 -3.38 36.55
CA ILE A 284 -19.79 -2.45 37.46
C ILE A 284 -20.42 -3.25 38.59
N VAL A 285 -20.09 -2.91 39.82
CA VAL A 285 -20.68 -3.51 41.02
C VAL A 285 -21.36 -2.42 41.81
N ALA A 286 -22.68 -2.48 41.94
CA ALA A 286 -23.44 -1.54 42.76
C ALA A 286 -23.68 -2.16 44.14
N SER A 287 -23.47 -1.39 45.19
CA SER A 287 -23.62 -1.85 46.57
C SER A 287 -24.69 -1.04 47.27
N LEU A 288 -25.56 -1.71 48.02
CA LEU A 288 -26.57 -1.11 48.87
C LEU A 288 -26.35 -1.57 50.31
N LYS A 289 -26.17 -0.61 51.22
CA LYS A 289 -25.73 -0.89 52.59
C LYS A 289 -26.68 -0.32 53.63
N ARG A 290 -27.03 -1.15 54.61
CA ARG A 290 -27.74 -0.71 55.81
C ARG A 290 -26.72 -0.04 56.76
N PRO A 291 -26.97 1.18 57.28
CA PRO A 291 -26.05 1.82 58.23
C PRO A 291 -25.74 0.91 59.43
N GLY A 292 -24.47 0.54 59.61
CA GLY A 292 -24.03 -0.37 60.68
C GLY A 292 -24.43 -1.85 60.51
N GLY A 293 -25.02 -2.23 59.37
CA GLY A 293 -25.49 -3.58 59.07
C GLY A 293 -24.86 -4.18 57.82
N TYR A 294 -25.54 -5.16 57.25
CA TYR A 294 -25.10 -5.89 56.07
C TYR A 294 -25.19 -5.05 54.78
N GLU A 295 -24.45 -5.51 53.78
CA GLU A 295 -24.32 -4.90 52.46
C GLU A 295 -24.67 -5.94 51.39
N THR A 296 -25.37 -5.48 50.36
CA THR A 296 -25.70 -6.29 49.19
C THR A 296 -24.96 -5.70 48.01
N GLU A 297 -24.22 -6.54 47.30
CA GLU A 297 -23.57 -6.19 46.04
C GLU A 297 -24.35 -6.75 44.86
N TRP A 298 -24.35 -6.01 43.76
CA TRP A 298 -25.03 -6.37 42.53
C TRP A 298 -24.11 -6.12 41.34
N ILE A 299 -23.76 -7.20 40.64
CA ILE A 299 -22.90 -7.14 39.45
C ILE A 299 -23.77 -6.79 38.24
N ASP A 300 -23.39 -5.76 37.48
CA ASP A 300 -24.09 -5.39 36.27
C ASP A 300 -24.12 -6.55 35.26
N VAL A 301 -25.32 -6.82 34.77
CA VAL A 301 -25.60 -7.87 33.78
C VAL A 301 -25.46 -7.36 32.35
N SER A 302 -25.34 -6.03 32.16
CA SER A 302 -25.31 -5.37 30.86
C SER A 302 -23.95 -5.49 30.15
N GLY A 303 -22.85 -5.65 30.89
CA GLY A 303 -21.53 -5.84 30.31
C GLY A 303 -20.37 -5.45 31.23
N PHE A 304 -19.34 -4.87 30.64
CA PHE A 304 -18.15 -4.35 31.31
C PHE A 304 -17.87 -2.93 30.82
N ALA A 305 -17.28 -2.10 31.68
CA ALA A 305 -16.81 -0.77 31.35
C ALA A 305 -15.36 -0.79 30.86
N THR A 306 -15.11 -0.12 29.75
CA THR A 306 -13.76 0.17 29.25
C THR A 306 -13.58 1.68 29.18
N LEU A 307 -12.53 2.21 29.77
CA LEU A 307 -12.15 3.61 29.79
C LEU A 307 -10.84 3.74 29.03
N ASP A 308 -10.79 4.68 28.08
CA ASP A 308 -9.59 4.92 27.28
C ASP A 308 -9.41 6.42 27.05
N THR A 309 -8.40 6.97 27.70
CA THR A 309 -8.03 8.39 27.60
C THR A 309 -6.65 8.58 27.02
N THR A 310 -6.08 7.54 26.39
CA THR A 310 -4.73 7.57 25.85
C THR A 310 -4.78 8.01 24.39
N PRO A 311 -4.27 9.20 24.04
CA PRO A 311 -4.26 9.65 22.65
C PRO A 311 -3.28 8.85 21.80
N PRO A 312 -3.55 8.70 20.48
CA PRO A 312 -2.59 8.17 19.54
C PRO A 312 -1.26 8.95 19.54
N PRO A 313 -0.14 8.31 19.16
CA PRO A 313 1.12 9.00 18.93
C PRO A 313 1.01 10.12 17.88
N GLN A 314 1.81 11.17 18.03
CA GLN A 314 1.92 12.25 17.04
C GLN A 314 2.34 11.70 15.67
N VAL A 315 1.71 12.20 14.61
CA VAL A 315 2.04 11.88 13.22
C VAL A 315 3.43 12.42 12.85
N LYS A 316 4.17 11.66 12.04
CA LYS A 316 5.51 12.03 11.54
C LYS A 316 5.56 12.09 10.02
N GLY A 317 6.61 12.71 9.49
CA GLY A 317 6.90 12.73 8.06
C GLY A 317 5.85 13.47 7.22
N LEU A 318 5.11 14.42 7.81
CA LEU A 318 4.13 15.22 7.08
C LEU A 318 4.81 16.00 5.96
N LYS A 319 4.25 15.91 4.75
CA LYS A 319 4.70 16.60 3.55
C LYS A 319 3.49 17.11 2.78
N ALA A 320 3.66 18.24 2.10
CA ALA A 320 2.66 18.78 1.17
C ALA A 320 3.35 19.19 -0.13
N LYS A 321 2.76 18.82 -1.27
CA LYS A 321 3.23 19.19 -2.62
C LYS A 321 2.10 19.85 -3.40
N GLY A 322 2.39 21.03 -3.95
CA GLY A 322 1.45 21.78 -4.78
C GLY A 322 1.45 21.30 -6.22
N PHE A 323 0.26 21.11 -6.79
CA PHE A 323 0.02 20.87 -8.20
C PHE A 323 -0.86 21.99 -8.78
N GLN A 324 -1.17 21.93 -10.08
CA GLN A 324 -1.98 22.95 -10.75
C GLN A 324 -3.46 22.95 -10.33
N ASP A 325 -3.97 21.81 -9.88
CA ASP A 325 -5.39 21.59 -9.57
C ASP A 325 -5.65 21.19 -8.10
N ARG A 326 -4.59 20.95 -7.31
CA ARG A 326 -4.69 20.45 -5.93
C ARG A 326 -3.39 20.63 -5.15
N ILE A 327 -3.45 20.33 -3.85
CA ILE A 327 -2.28 20.12 -3.01
C ILE A 327 -2.35 18.68 -2.47
N ASP A 328 -1.31 17.89 -2.72
CA ASP A 328 -1.22 16.52 -2.20
C ASP A 328 -0.51 16.57 -0.84
N ILE A 329 -1.16 16.03 0.19
CA ILE A 329 -0.66 15.91 1.55
C ILE A 329 -0.41 14.44 1.86
N SER A 330 0.73 14.11 2.46
CA SER A 330 1.07 12.74 2.85
C SER A 330 1.87 12.70 4.14
N TRP A 331 1.79 11.60 4.87
CA TRP A 331 2.49 11.40 6.14
C TRP A 331 2.84 9.92 6.36
N GLU A 332 3.65 9.64 7.37
CA GLU A 332 3.97 8.27 7.78
C GLU A 332 2.80 7.67 8.56
N GLY A 333 2.33 6.50 8.14
CA GLY A 333 1.28 5.76 8.86
C GLY A 333 1.74 5.28 10.23
N LEU A 334 0.90 5.48 11.24
CA LEU A 334 1.14 4.97 12.59
C LEU A 334 1.05 3.44 12.59
N LYS A 335 2.09 2.79 13.11
CA LYS A 335 2.18 1.32 13.24
C LYS A 335 1.87 0.92 14.68
N ASN A 336 1.23 -0.24 14.86
CA ASN A 336 0.92 -0.82 16.17
C ASN A 336 -0.02 0.05 17.04
N VAL A 337 -0.99 0.71 16.43
CA VAL A 337 -2.07 1.44 17.11
C VAL A 337 -3.40 0.73 16.79
N PRO A 338 -3.80 -0.29 17.57
CA PRO A 338 -4.92 -1.19 17.24
C PRO A 338 -6.29 -0.52 17.17
N ASP A 339 -6.42 0.60 17.86
CA ASP A 339 -7.61 1.42 18.04
C ASP A 339 -7.58 2.70 17.19
N LEU A 340 -6.63 2.83 16.26
CA LEU A 340 -6.58 3.95 15.33
C LEU A 340 -7.84 3.97 14.47
N LYS A 341 -8.57 5.09 14.50
CA LYS A 341 -9.74 5.31 13.64
C LYS A 341 -9.35 5.99 12.33
N GLY A 342 -8.37 6.89 12.35
CA GLY A 342 -7.90 7.58 11.17
C GLY A 342 -7.23 8.90 11.49
N TYR A 343 -7.27 9.82 10.54
CA TYR A 343 -6.57 11.11 10.60
C TYR A 343 -7.51 12.25 10.24
N LYS A 344 -7.37 13.40 10.92
CA LYS A 344 -7.98 14.66 10.51
C LYS A 344 -6.94 15.55 9.85
N ILE A 345 -7.31 16.14 8.71
CA ILE A 345 -6.50 17.09 7.97
C ILE A 345 -7.01 18.48 8.28
N LEU A 346 -6.14 19.30 8.86
CA LEU A 346 -6.43 20.68 9.22
C LEU A 346 -5.67 21.61 8.27
N ARG A 347 -6.32 22.69 7.83
CA ARG A 347 -5.73 23.71 6.96
C ARG A 347 -5.94 25.10 7.51
N SER A 348 -4.95 25.97 7.34
CA SER A 348 -5.04 27.40 7.61
C SER A 348 -4.36 28.22 6.51
N GLU A 349 -4.73 29.49 6.37
CA GLU A 349 -3.99 30.50 5.59
C GLU A 349 -2.91 31.20 6.46
N GLN A 350 -2.91 30.95 7.77
CA GLN A 350 -1.96 31.49 8.74
C GLN A 350 -1.10 30.35 9.33
N PRO A 351 0.20 30.58 9.61
CA PRO A 351 1.10 29.52 10.05
C PRO A 351 0.79 28.97 11.44
N LEU A 352 0.27 29.80 12.35
CA LEU A 352 0.15 29.44 13.78
C LEU A 352 -1.30 29.31 14.28
N SER A 353 -2.27 29.85 13.57
CA SER A 353 -3.68 29.99 13.99
C SER A 353 -4.64 29.75 12.84
N GLY A 354 -5.94 29.67 13.10
CA GLY A 354 -6.97 29.61 12.06
C GLY A 354 -7.13 28.26 11.36
N TYR A 355 -6.62 27.18 11.94
CA TYR A 355 -6.76 25.84 11.39
C TYR A 355 -8.22 25.36 11.46
N ALA A 356 -8.76 25.00 10.31
CA ALA A 356 -10.06 24.36 10.17
C ALA A 356 -9.91 22.95 9.59
N GLU A 357 -10.78 22.03 10.00
CA GLU A 357 -10.84 20.69 9.41
C GLU A 357 -11.28 20.78 7.95
N VAL A 358 -10.47 20.22 7.06
CA VAL A 358 -10.79 20.12 5.62
C VAL A 358 -11.36 18.75 5.29
N SER A 359 -10.85 17.70 5.95
CA SER A 359 -11.30 16.33 5.73
C SER A 359 -10.83 15.39 6.85
N ALA A 360 -11.41 14.20 6.90
CA ALA A 360 -10.95 13.06 7.68
C ALA A 360 -10.78 11.83 6.77
N THR A 361 -9.77 11.01 7.03
CA THR A 361 -9.42 9.84 6.20
C THR A 361 -8.75 8.74 7.02
N GLU A 362 -8.91 7.49 6.59
CA GLU A 362 -8.17 6.34 7.14
C GLU A 362 -6.83 6.12 6.42
N HIS A 363 -6.65 6.74 5.25
CA HIS A 363 -5.45 6.65 4.44
C HIS A 363 -4.34 7.58 4.95
N THR A 364 -3.10 7.36 4.51
CA THR A 364 -1.93 8.19 4.89
C THR A 364 -1.63 9.31 3.89
N SER A 365 -2.62 9.65 3.06
CA SER A 365 -2.54 10.73 2.09
C SER A 365 -3.92 11.35 1.84
N PHE A 366 -3.91 12.59 1.38
CA PHE A 366 -5.10 13.36 1.05
C PHE A 366 -4.81 14.36 -0.09
N GLU A 367 -5.77 14.51 -1.01
CA GLU A 367 -5.71 15.48 -2.10
C GLU A 367 -6.64 16.67 -1.80
N ASP A 368 -6.08 17.85 -1.52
CA ASP A 368 -6.85 19.07 -1.35
C ASP A 368 -7.10 19.77 -2.70
N LYS A 369 -8.22 19.40 -3.34
CA LYS A 369 -8.72 20.03 -4.58
C LYS A 369 -9.45 21.36 -4.35
N THR A 370 -9.62 21.78 -3.10
CA THR A 370 -10.35 23.01 -2.75
C THR A 370 -9.43 24.21 -2.56
N ALA A 371 -8.11 23.97 -2.52
CA ALA A 371 -7.09 25.00 -2.42
C ALA A 371 -7.13 25.93 -3.65
N ARG A 372 -7.00 27.24 -3.42
CA ARG A 372 -7.02 28.24 -4.49
C ARG A 372 -5.61 28.63 -4.94
N PRO A 373 -5.40 28.95 -6.23
CA PRO A 373 -4.13 29.50 -6.72
C PRO A 373 -3.73 30.78 -5.98
N ASN A 374 -2.42 31.03 -5.88
CA ASN A 374 -1.82 32.22 -5.25
C ASN A 374 -2.11 32.42 -3.75
N ILE A 375 -2.63 31.40 -3.06
CA ILE A 375 -2.78 31.40 -1.60
C ILE A 375 -1.84 30.36 -0.99
N ALA A 376 -1.07 30.77 0.00
CA ALA A 376 -0.26 29.85 0.79
C ALA A 376 -1.12 29.21 1.90
N TYR A 377 -1.18 27.88 1.89
CA TYR A 377 -1.87 27.10 2.90
C TYR A 377 -0.86 26.39 3.81
N TYR A 378 -1.24 26.23 5.07
CA TYR A 378 -0.51 25.50 6.09
C TYR A 378 -1.35 24.31 6.52
N TYR A 379 -0.79 23.11 6.43
CA TYR A 379 -1.48 21.87 6.77
C TYR A 379 -0.92 21.26 8.04
N ARG A 380 -1.82 20.71 8.86
CA ARG A 380 -1.51 19.83 9.99
C ARG A 380 -2.32 18.56 9.87
N VAL A 381 -1.79 17.47 10.40
CA VAL A 381 -2.48 16.19 10.48
C VAL A 381 -2.43 15.70 11.91
N ILE A 382 -3.58 15.29 12.43
CA ILE A 382 -3.71 14.66 13.75
C ILE A 382 -4.30 13.27 13.59
N ALA A 383 -3.78 12.31 14.35
CA ALA A 383 -4.35 10.97 14.43
C ALA A 383 -5.47 10.97 15.47
N VAL A 384 -6.49 10.17 15.21
CA VAL A 384 -7.68 10.02 16.07
C VAL A 384 -7.95 8.54 16.28
N ASP A 385 -8.19 8.13 17.53
CA ASP A 385 -8.60 6.76 17.87
C ASP A 385 -10.11 6.53 17.73
N GLN A 386 -10.56 5.32 18.02
CA GLN A 386 -11.98 4.92 17.97
C GLN A 386 -12.86 5.65 18.99
N VAL A 387 -12.27 6.14 20.08
CA VAL A 387 -12.95 6.79 21.20
C VAL A 387 -12.98 8.32 21.04
N GLY A 388 -12.17 8.84 20.13
CA GLY A 388 -12.05 10.24 19.77
C GLY A 388 -10.90 10.99 20.45
N ASN A 389 -9.94 10.30 21.08
CA ASN A 389 -8.74 10.99 21.55
C ASN A 389 -7.88 11.40 20.35
N GLU A 390 -7.32 12.61 20.42
CA GLU A 390 -6.53 13.21 19.33
C GLU A 390 -5.06 13.24 19.72
N SER A 391 -4.18 12.92 18.78
CA SER A 391 -2.73 13.03 18.97
C SER A 391 -2.31 14.49 19.17
N GLU A 392 -1.08 14.69 19.67
CA GLU A 392 -0.47 16.03 19.62
C GLU A 392 -0.41 16.57 18.18
N LEU A 393 -0.47 17.90 18.05
CA LEU A 393 -0.39 18.58 16.77
C LEU A 393 1.03 18.48 16.21
N VAL A 394 1.16 18.03 14.97
CA VAL A 394 2.42 18.12 14.22
C VAL A 394 2.66 19.56 13.74
N ASP A 395 3.94 19.93 13.57
CA ASP A 395 4.32 21.19 12.94
C ASP A 395 3.73 21.29 11.53
N ALA A 396 3.31 22.50 11.17
CA ALA A 396 2.62 22.72 9.91
C ALA A 396 3.57 22.71 8.72
N VAL A 397 3.12 22.09 7.63
CA VAL A 397 3.81 22.18 6.33
C VAL A 397 3.12 23.20 5.44
N LYS A 398 3.92 24.04 4.78
CA LYS A 398 3.44 25.09 3.88
C LYS A 398 3.40 24.57 2.45
N SER A 399 2.30 24.82 1.72
CA SER A 399 2.19 24.56 0.29
C SER A 399 1.19 25.52 -0.39
N ALA A 400 1.21 25.59 -1.72
CA ALA A 400 0.30 26.40 -2.54
C ALA A 400 0.03 25.70 -3.87
N VAL A 401 -1.12 25.97 -4.49
CA VAL A 401 -1.45 25.49 -5.85
C VAL A 401 -0.59 26.24 -6.88
N THR A 402 0.02 25.51 -7.82
CA THR A 402 0.92 26.05 -8.84
C THR A 402 0.14 26.80 -9.94
N SER A 403 0.61 27.96 -10.41
CA SER A 403 -0.14 28.80 -11.36
C SER A 403 -0.21 28.23 -12.79
N LYS A 404 -1.35 28.49 -13.48
CA LYS A 404 -1.64 28.05 -14.85
C LYS A 404 -1.14 29.00 -15.95
N GLU A 405 -1.03 30.29 -15.66
CA GLU A 405 -0.52 31.27 -16.63
C GLU A 405 1.01 31.34 -16.60
N PRO A 406 1.68 31.26 -17.76
CA PRO A 406 3.13 31.42 -17.82
C PRO A 406 3.55 32.82 -17.39
N VAL A 407 4.51 32.91 -16.49
CA VAL A 407 5.09 34.19 -16.10
C VAL A 407 6.10 34.63 -17.16
N LEU A 408 5.98 35.86 -17.65
CA LEU A 408 6.95 36.43 -18.59
C LEU A 408 8.26 36.76 -17.86
N LEU A 409 9.37 36.30 -18.42
CA LEU A 409 10.73 36.60 -17.96
C LEU A 409 11.49 37.35 -19.06
N SER A 410 12.20 38.40 -18.67
CA SER A 410 13.18 39.09 -19.51
C SER A 410 14.16 39.88 -18.66
N GLY A 411 15.33 40.17 -19.23
CA GLY A 411 16.37 40.95 -18.59
C GLY A 411 17.24 40.13 -17.64
N GLU A 412 17.72 40.80 -16.60
CA GLU A 412 18.76 40.30 -15.70
C GLU A 412 18.19 40.04 -14.31
N ILE A 413 18.51 38.88 -13.70
CA ILE A 413 18.16 38.65 -12.30
C ILE A 413 19.01 39.55 -11.40
N ARG A 414 18.41 40.12 -10.35
CA ARG A 414 19.09 41.06 -9.44
C ARG A 414 19.53 40.43 -8.12
N THR A 415 18.99 39.27 -7.80
CA THR A 415 19.30 38.48 -6.60
C THR A 415 19.28 37.01 -6.98
N ASP A 416 19.82 36.16 -6.10
CA ASP A 416 19.59 34.72 -6.20
C ASP A 416 18.10 34.45 -6.35
N THR A 417 17.76 33.65 -7.36
CA THR A 417 16.38 33.47 -7.81
C THR A 417 16.09 31.98 -7.94
N ALA A 418 15.02 31.52 -7.28
CA ALA A 418 14.48 30.18 -7.44
C ALA A 418 13.18 30.25 -8.25
N LEU A 419 13.08 29.44 -9.30
CA LEU A 419 11.90 29.36 -10.17
C LEU A 419 11.25 27.97 -10.07
N ALA A 420 9.92 27.97 -10.01
CA ALA A 420 9.07 26.78 -10.00
C ALA A 420 7.77 27.08 -10.76
N GLY A 421 7.50 26.35 -11.84
CA GLY A 421 6.28 26.50 -12.66
C GLY A 421 6.56 26.79 -14.14
N ASN A 422 5.62 27.46 -14.80
CA ASN A 422 5.69 27.74 -16.24
C ASN A 422 6.15 29.18 -16.51
N TYR A 423 7.15 29.35 -17.37
CA TYR A 423 7.71 30.66 -17.71
C TYR A 423 7.85 30.82 -19.22
N ILE A 424 7.72 32.05 -19.74
CA ILE A 424 8.05 32.40 -21.13
C ILE A 424 9.17 33.44 -21.12
N VAL A 425 10.28 33.17 -21.81
CA VAL A 425 11.37 34.11 -22.04
C VAL A 425 11.18 34.77 -23.41
N LYS A 426 11.02 36.10 -23.44
CA LYS A 426 10.80 36.86 -24.69
C LYS A 426 12.08 37.28 -25.38
N ASP A 427 12.99 37.92 -24.64
CA ASP A 427 14.25 38.44 -25.17
C ASP A 427 15.42 37.59 -24.68
N SER A 428 16.03 37.96 -23.56
CA SER A 428 17.06 37.17 -22.92
C SER A 428 16.84 37.17 -21.43
N LEU A 429 17.13 36.05 -20.79
CA LEU A 429 17.29 35.97 -19.34
C LEU A 429 18.79 35.88 -19.04
N THR A 430 19.29 36.78 -18.20
CA THR A 430 20.71 36.84 -17.82
C THR A 430 20.88 36.56 -16.34
N VAL A 431 21.83 35.68 -16.03
CA VAL A 431 22.29 35.38 -14.67
C VAL A 431 23.69 35.98 -14.49
N PRO A 432 23.82 37.13 -13.81
CA PRO A 432 25.09 37.81 -13.60
C PRO A 432 26.09 37.00 -12.79
N LYS A 433 27.36 37.38 -12.90
CA LYS A 433 28.44 36.83 -12.07
C LYS A 433 28.13 37.06 -10.59
N GLY A 434 28.25 36.01 -9.79
CA GLY A 434 27.97 36.04 -8.35
C GLY A 434 26.52 35.74 -7.96
N LEU A 435 25.60 35.63 -8.92
CA LEU A 435 24.21 35.25 -8.66
C LEU A 435 23.91 33.82 -9.13
N THR A 436 22.92 33.20 -8.48
CA THR A 436 22.46 31.85 -8.75
C THR A 436 21.01 31.83 -9.24
N LEU A 437 20.77 31.13 -10.35
CA LEU A 437 19.44 30.72 -10.79
C LEU A 437 19.21 29.25 -10.45
N THR A 438 18.24 28.98 -9.57
CA THR A 438 17.82 27.63 -9.19
C THR A 438 16.49 27.29 -9.85
N LEU A 439 16.41 26.15 -10.54
CA LEU A 439 15.19 25.64 -11.16
C LEU A 439 14.74 24.38 -10.43
N GLU A 440 13.54 24.45 -9.85
CA GLU A 440 12.93 23.35 -9.09
C GLU A 440 12.26 22.31 -10.02
N PRO A 441 11.98 21.08 -9.54
CA PRO A 441 11.31 20.05 -10.35
C PRO A 441 10.03 20.54 -11.03
N GLU A 442 9.69 19.96 -12.19
CA GLU A 442 8.49 20.32 -13.00
C GLU A 442 8.49 21.76 -13.55
N THR A 443 9.60 22.50 -13.45
CA THR A 443 9.74 23.80 -14.10
C THR A 443 9.80 23.65 -15.62
N ARG A 444 9.00 24.45 -16.32
CA ARG A 444 9.01 24.54 -17.79
C ARG A 444 9.26 25.98 -18.22
N ILE A 445 10.34 26.18 -18.97
CA ILE A 445 10.71 27.47 -19.53
C ILE A 445 10.58 27.39 -21.05
N MET A 446 9.67 28.21 -21.59
CA MET A 446 9.40 28.34 -23.01
C MET A 446 10.14 29.56 -23.56
N PHE A 447 10.84 29.41 -24.67
CA PHE A 447 11.67 30.45 -25.26
C PHE A 447 11.07 30.93 -26.58
N GLU A 448 10.85 32.23 -26.74
CA GLU A 448 10.50 32.83 -28.03
C GLU A 448 11.65 32.69 -29.05
N GLU A 449 11.34 32.91 -30.33
CA GLU A 449 12.35 32.92 -31.38
C GLU A 449 13.48 33.91 -31.05
N ASN A 450 14.74 33.49 -31.26
CA ASN A 450 15.94 34.28 -30.95
C ASN A 450 16.20 34.58 -29.46
N SER A 451 15.39 34.05 -28.55
CA SER A 451 15.61 34.23 -27.12
C SER A 451 16.64 33.25 -26.55
N SER A 452 17.25 33.62 -25.42
CA SER A 452 18.32 32.84 -24.77
C SER A 452 18.31 32.94 -23.25
N LEU A 453 18.97 31.97 -22.62
CA LEU A 453 19.40 32.06 -21.22
C LEU A 453 20.93 32.17 -21.19
N THR A 454 21.46 33.28 -20.68
CA THR A 454 22.90 33.52 -20.57
C THR A 454 23.32 33.55 -19.10
N VAL A 455 24.33 32.76 -18.74
CA VAL A 455 24.76 32.55 -17.36
C VAL A 455 26.24 32.89 -17.21
N TYR A 456 26.52 34.00 -16.55
CA TYR A 456 27.85 34.40 -16.07
C TYR A 456 28.09 34.00 -14.60
N GLY A 457 27.01 33.72 -13.86
CA GLY A 457 27.03 33.24 -12.48
C GLY A 457 26.91 31.73 -12.37
N ARG A 458 25.88 31.26 -11.67
CA ARG A 458 25.60 29.84 -11.45
C ARG A 458 24.19 29.46 -11.86
N ILE A 459 24.04 28.31 -12.50
CA ILE A 459 22.73 27.67 -12.72
C ILE A 459 22.67 26.32 -12.01
N VAL A 460 21.60 26.11 -11.24
CA VAL A 460 21.29 24.87 -10.53
C VAL A 460 19.96 24.33 -11.05
N VAL A 461 19.93 23.07 -11.47
CA VAL A 461 18.72 22.39 -11.96
C VAL A 461 18.46 21.15 -11.13
N ASN A 462 17.35 21.17 -10.39
CA ASN A 462 16.91 20.11 -9.50
C ASN A 462 15.80 19.27 -10.15
N GLY A 463 16.08 18.55 -11.22
CA GLY A 463 15.08 17.76 -11.97
C GLY A 463 15.17 16.24 -11.83
N LYS A 464 15.82 15.73 -10.77
CA LYS A 464 15.98 14.27 -10.53
C LYS A 464 14.64 13.54 -10.41
N GLU A 465 13.67 14.14 -9.70
CA GLU A 465 12.33 13.55 -9.52
C GLU A 465 11.45 13.79 -10.74
N SER A 466 11.55 14.98 -11.34
CA SER A 466 10.84 15.35 -12.55
C SER A 466 11.67 16.39 -13.31
N PRO A 467 11.99 16.16 -14.59
CA PRO A 467 12.96 16.95 -15.31
C PRO A 467 12.48 18.38 -15.54
N VAL A 468 13.43 19.32 -15.51
CA VAL A 468 13.19 20.71 -15.91
C VAL A 468 13.25 20.82 -17.43
N GLU A 469 12.24 21.43 -18.04
CA GLU A 469 12.10 21.49 -19.50
C GLU A 469 12.39 22.87 -20.05
N PHE A 470 13.26 22.92 -21.07
CA PHE A 470 13.58 24.11 -21.85
C PHE A 470 13.18 23.85 -23.31
N ILE A 471 12.16 24.55 -23.78
CA ILE A 471 11.52 24.29 -25.08
C ILE A 471 11.24 25.59 -25.81
N PRO A 472 11.11 25.59 -27.15
CA PRO A 472 10.60 26.76 -27.85
C PRO A 472 9.12 27.00 -27.50
N SER A 473 8.69 28.25 -27.48
CA SER A 473 7.27 28.63 -27.32
C SER A 473 6.45 28.39 -28.59
N GLY A 474 7.11 28.17 -29.73
CA GLY A 474 6.49 27.88 -31.03
C GLY A 474 7.32 26.91 -31.87
N ASN A 475 7.18 26.97 -33.20
CA ASN A 475 7.80 26.02 -34.11
C ASN A 475 9.24 26.37 -34.54
N LYS A 476 9.76 27.51 -34.08
CA LYS A 476 11.10 27.99 -34.44
C LYS A 476 12.10 27.70 -33.33
N LYS A 477 13.35 27.49 -33.71
CA LYS A 477 14.43 27.24 -32.75
C LYS A 477 14.75 28.50 -31.94
N TRP A 478 14.99 28.32 -30.64
CA TRP A 478 15.53 29.35 -29.75
C TRP A 478 17.06 29.28 -29.70
N LYS A 479 17.76 30.27 -29.16
CA LYS A 479 19.24 30.28 -29.23
C LYS A 479 19.88 29.20 -28.36
N GLY A 480 19.28 28.92 -27.20
CA GLY A 480 19.76 27.95 -26.22
C GLY A 480 20.26 28.56 -24.92
N ILE A 481 20.96 27.74 -24.13
CA ILE A 481 21.56 28.13 -22.85
C ILE A 481 23.05 28.37 -23.05
N SER A 482 23.54 29.59 -22.80
CA SER A 482 24.97 29.92 -22.80
C SER A 482 25.46 30.06 -21.36
N VAL A 483 26.55 29.38 -21.01
CA VAL A 483 27.25 29.53 -19.73
C VAL A 483 28.68 29.97 -20.04
N GLU A 484 29.03 31.19 -19.63
CA GLU A 484 30.27 31.87 -20.01
C GLU A 484 31.04 32.27 -18.75
N GLY A 485 32.11 31.52 -18.41
CA GLY A 485 32.87 31.73 -17.17
C GLY A 485 32.11 31.38 -15.89
N GLY A 486 30.90 30.83 -16.01
CA GLY A 486 30.02 30.45 -14.92
C GLY A 486 30.12 28.97 -14.53
N SER A 487 29.22 28.54 -13.65
CA SER A 487 29.15 27.14 -13.18
C SER A 487 27.77 26.51 -13.37
N ILE A 488 27.75 25.21 -13.64
CA ILE A 488 26.54 24.41 -13.78
C ILE A 488 26.46 23.33 -12.70
N THR A 489 25.28 23.14 -12.12
CA THR A 489 24.96 21.96 -11.30
C THR A 489 23.60 21.44 -11.74
N ILE A 490 23.60 20.50 -12.68
CA ILE A 490 22.37 20.04 -13.32
C ILE A 490 22.16 18.57 -13.02
N ASN A 491 20.97 18.24 -12.53
CA ASN A 491 20.51 16.87 -12.32
C ASN A 491 19.09 16.73 -12.88
N GLY A 492 18.94 16.22 -14.09
CA GLY A 492 17.62 16.03 -14.73
C GLY A 492 17.12 17.25 -15.52
N LEU A 493 17.57 17.41 -16.77
CA LEU A 493 17.03 18.42 -17.68
C LEU A 493 16.53 17.81 -19.00
N ARG A 494 15.64 18.53 -19.68
CA ARG A 494 15.26 18.29 -21.07
C ARG A 494 15.38 19.58 -21.86
N ILE A 495 16.20 19.57 -22.91
CA ILE A 495 16.29 20.67 -23.86
C ILE A 495 15.85 20.17 -25.24
N LYS A 496 14.98 20.93 -25.89
CA LYS A 496 14.53 20.64 -27.26
C LYS A 496 14.57 21.88 -28.13
N GLY A 497 14.90 21.69 -29.41
CA GLY A 497 14.62 22.67 -30.46
C GLY A 497 15.42 23.97 -30.33
N ALA A 498 16.71 23.89 -30.00
CA ALA A 498 17.59 25.04 -29.93
C ALA A 498 18.52 25.12 -31.15
N VAL A 499 19.12 26.28 -31.40
CA VAL A 499 20.28 26.41 -32.29
C VAL A 499 21.45 25.68 -31.64
N THR A 500 21.88 26.11 -30.45
CA THR A 500 22.85 25.39 -29.62
C THR A 500 22.23 25.14 -28.26
N ALA A 501 21.79 23.92 -27.98
CA ALA A 501 21.03 23.62 -26.76
C ALA A 501 21.79 24.01 -25.48
N MET A 502 23.08 23.66 -25.40
CA MET A 502 23.97 24.14 -24.36
C MET A 502 25.31 24.60 -24.95
N LEU A 503 25.66 25.86 -24.74
CA LEU A 503 26.97 26.42 -25.04
C LEU A 503 27.72 26.66 -23.72
N LEU A 504 28.82 25.96 -23.51
CA LEU A 504 29.59 25.96 -22.27
C LEU A 504 31.01 26.48 -22.55
N GLN A 505 31.27 27.74 -22.21
CA GLN A 505 32.53 28.43 -22.48
C GLN A 505 33.26 28.77 -21.19
N ASN A 506 34.44 28.19 -20.96
CA ASN A 506 35.19 28.32 -19.71
C ASN A 506 34.30 28.04 -18.48
N ALA A 507 33.42 27.05 -18.60
CA ALA A 507 32.40 26.74 -17.61
C ALA A 507 32.77 25.48 -16.83
N GLU A 508 32.51 25.49 -15.52
CA GLU A 508 32.79 24.36 -14.63
C GLU A 508 31.51 23.71 -14.10
N GLY A 509 31.67 22.49 -13.55
CA GLY A 509 30.59 21.77 -12.89
C GLY A 509 30.13 20.54 -13.65
N MET A 510 28.86 20.17 -13.48
CA MET A 510 28.34 18.87 -13.93
C MET A 510 26.95 18.96 -14.54
N LEU A 511 26.79 18.28 -15.68
CA LEU A 511 25.51 17.88 -16.26
C LEU A 511 25.30 16.39 -16.00
N ASP A 512 24.29 16.06 -15.21
CA ASP A 512 23.85 14.71 -14.91
C ASP A 512 22.39 14.52 -15.37
N ALA A 513 22.07 13.35 -15.94
CA ALA A 513 20.73 12.98 -16.36
C ALA A 513 20.05 13.97 -17.34
N GLY A 514 20.79 14.50 -18.32
CA GLY A 514 20.24 15.37 -19.36
C GLY A 514 19.61 14.61 -20.53
N VAL A 515 18.61 15.20 -21.19
CA VAL A 515 18.11 14.77 -22.50
C VAL A 515 18.09 15.97 -23.45
N ILE A 516 18.81 15.89 -24.56
CA ILE A 516 18.98 16.99 -25.50
C ILE A 516 18.63 16.51 -26.91
N THR A 517 17.60 17.12 -27.50
CA THR A 517 17.10 16.70 -28.82
C THR A 517 16.79 17.85 -29.79
N ASP A 518 16.71 17.50 -31.08
CA ASP A 518 16.20 18.33 -32.17
C ASP A 518 16.89 19.71 -32.31
N SER A 519 18.17 19.80 -31.96
CA SER A 519 18.94 21.05 -32.01
C SER A 519 19.95 21.04 -33.18
N ASP A 520 20.47 22.20 -33.60
CA ASP A 520 21.57 22.16 -34.60
C ASP A 520 22.83 21.60 -33.92
N THR A 521 23.18 22.14 -32.74
CA THR A 521 24.21 21.57 -31.85
C THR A 521 23.58 21.22 -30.51
N GLY A 522 23.79 20.00 -30.02
CA GLY A 522 23.32 19.57 -28.71
C GLY A 522 24.10 20.26 -27.58
N ILE A 523 25.38 19.93 -27.44
CA ILE A 523 26.28 20.52 -26.45
C ILE A 523 27.54 21.02 -27.15
N ALA A 524 27.89 22.29 -26.99
CA ALA A 524 29.17 22.84 -27.43
C ALA A 524 30.01 23.22 -26.21
N ILE A 525 31.20 22.65 -26.07
CA ILE A 525 32.10 22.90 -24.94
C ILE A 525 33.42 23.49 -25.43
N SER A 526 33.81 24.61 -24.83
CA SER A 526 35.10 25.23 -25.14
C SER A 526 35.77 25.92 -23.96
N GLY A 527 37.10 25.99 -24.00
CA GLY A 527 37.90 26.60 -22.95
C GLY A 527 38.10 25.69 -21.73
N THR A 528 38.82 26.21 -20.74
CA THR A 528 39.10 25.54 -19.46
C THR A 528 38.93 26.53 -18.29
N PRO A 529 38.47 26.11 -17.10
CA PRO A 529 38.06 24.75 -16.72
C PRO A 529 36.83 24.26 -17.51
N SER A 530 36.65 22.94 -17.57
CA SER A 530 35.57 22.30 -18.34
C SER A 530 34.61 21.50 -17.46
N VAL A 531 33.44 21.23 -18.02
CA VAL A 531 32.35 20.49 -17.36
C VAL A 531 32.54 18.96 -17.42
N ILE A 532 31.81 18.28 -16.54
CA ILE A 532 31.57 16.83 -16.60
C ILE A 532 30.17 16.60 -17.17
N ILE A 533 30.07 15.82 -18.24
CA ILE A 533 28.80 15.36 -18.80
C ILE A 533 28.65 13.87 -18.48
N LYS A 534 27.58 13.51 -17.78
CA LYS A 534 27.29 12.10 -17.49
C LYS A 534 25.81 11.74 -17.55
N ASN A 535 25.52 10.45 -17.76
CA ASN A 535 24.16 9.90 -17.80
C ASN A 535 23.22 10.68 -18.75
N THR A 536 23.77 11.25 -19.82
CA THR A 536 23.06 12.20 -20.67
C THR A 536 22.74 11.56 -22.02
N ALA A 537 21.53 11.79 -22.54
CA ALA A 537 21.11 11.36 -23.87
C ALA A 537 21.14 12.55 -24.83
N VAL A 538 21.87 12.42 -25.94
CA VAL A 538 21.98 13.45 -26.99
C VAL A 538 21.64 12.84 -28.34
N SER A 539 20.51 13.25 -28.92
CA SER A 539 20.03 12.65 -30.17
C SER A 539 19.23 13.58 -31.09
N GLY A 540 19.17 13.26 -32.38
CA GLY A 540 18.42 14.06 -33.35
C GLY A 540 19.01 15.44 -33.64
N ASN A 541 20.32 15.63 -33.40
CA ASN A 541 21.01 16.89 -33.66
C ASN A 541 21.89 16.78 -34.91
N LYS A 542 22.24 17.91 -35.55
CA LYS A 542 23.29 17.88 -36.59
C LYS A 542 24.62 17.53 -35.96
N THR A 543 24.99 18.22 -34.88
CA THR A 543 26.14 17.86 -34.05
C THR A 543 25.65 17.53 -32.65
N GLY A 544 25.89 16.32 -32.17
CA GLY A 544 25.54 15.91 -30.81
C GLY A 544 26.34 16.69 -29.78
N ILE A 545 27.66 16.46 -29.73
CA ILE A 545 28.58 17.17 -28.85
C ILE A 545 29.75 17.73 -29.67
N GLU A 546 30.00 19.03 -29.56
CA GLU A 546 31.17 19.70 -30.14
C GLU A 546 32.20 20.05 -29.04
N LEU A 547 33.47 19.70 -29.26
CA LEU A 547 34.57 19.92 -28.32
C LEU A 547 35.69 20.76 -28.95
N GLN A 548 36.00 21.90 -28.32
CA GLN A 548 37.01 22.83 -28.81
C GLN A 548 37.87 23.43 -27.68
N LYS A 549 39.17 23.11 -27.65
CA LYS A 549 40.13 23.60 -26.65
C LYS A 549 39.66 23.33 -25.22
N THR A 550 39.19 22.11 -24.96
CA THR A 550 38.57 21.71 -23.69
C THR A 550 39.16 20.41 -23.15
N ASP A 551 39.11 20.25 -21.83
CA ASP A 551 39.46 19.04 -21.06
C ASP A 551 38.21 18.36 -20.45
N ALA A 552 37.03 18.59 -21.04
CA ALA A 552 35.77 18.03 -20.58
C ALA A 552 35.80 16.51 -20.41
N ARG A 553 34.97 16.00 -19.49
CA ARG A 553 34.80 14.56 -19.26
C ARG A 553 33.40 14.12 -19.66
N ILE A 554 33.29 13.19 -20.60
CA ILE A 554 32.03 12.64 -21.09
C ILE A 554 31.97 11.16 -20.75
N MET A 555 30.99 10.78 -19.94
CA MET A 555 30.88 9.40 -19.45
C MET A 555 29.45 8.89 -19.27
N ASN A 556 29.23 7.57 -19.35
CA ASN A 556 27.93 6.94 -19.10
C ASN A 556 26.77 7.54 -19.90
N SER A 557 27.06 8.09 -21.08
CA SER A 557 26.10 8.86 -21.88
C SER A 557 25.72 8.14 -23.17
N ASN A 558 24.54 8.43 -23.70
CA ASN A 558 24.01 7.86 -24.93
C ASN A 558 24.00 8.94 -26.02
N ILE A 559 24.83 8.80 -27.05
CA ILE A 559 24.94 9.75 -28.17
C ILE A 559 24.57 9.00 -29.46
N PHE A 560 23.39 9.26 -29.99
CA PHE A 560 22.83 8.47 -31.10
C PHE A 560 21.92 9.30 -32.01
N GLN A 561 21.73 8.86 -33.26
CA GLN A 561 20.86 9.55 -34.23
C GLN A 561 21.24 11.01 -34.48
N ASN A 562 22.53 11.33 -34.45
CA ASN A 562 23.05 12.63 -34.87
C ASN A 562 23.76 12.51 -36.22
N GLU A 563 23.96 13.62 -36.95
CA GLU A 563 24.82 13.59 -38.15
C GLU A 563 26.28 13.36 -37.71
N ASP A 564 26.83 14.23 -36.87
CA ASP A 564 28.09 14.01 -36.16
C ASP A 564 27.79 13.79 -34.66
N GLY A 565 28.08 12.60 -34.13
CA GLY A 565 27.85 12.25 -32.73
C GLY A 565 28.69 13.11 -31.78
N ILE A 566 30.01 12.97 -31.87
CA ILE A 566 30.97 13.86 -31.20
C ILE A 566 31.94 14.44 -32.24
N ALA A 567 31.96 15.76 -32.38
CA ALA A 567 32.87 16.50 -33.24
C ALA A 567 33.98 17.16 -32.40
N ILE A 568 35.23 16.87 -32.73
CA ILE A 568 36.40 17.25 -31.94
C ILE A 568 37.33 18.13 -32.78
N LYS A 569 37.42 19.41 -32.42
CA LYS A 569 38.36 20.36 -33.02
C LYS A 569 39.70 20.35 -32.28
N SER A 570 39.63 20.40 -30.95
CA SER A 570 40.81 20.25 -30.08
C SER A 570 40.38 19.80 -28.69
N PHE A 571 40.99 18.74 -28.16
CA PHE A 571 40.54 18.08 -26.94
C PHE A 571 41.67 17.38 -26.18
N SER A 572 41.63 17.45 -24.85
CA SER A 572 42.60 16.79 -23.96
C SER A 572 41.98 16.08 -22.75
N GLY A 573 40.64 16.00 -22.73
CA GLY A 573 39.87 15.41 -21.62
C GLY A 573 39.65 13.91 -21.77
N GLU A 574 38.52 13.43 -21.25
CA GLU A 574 38.18 12.00 -21.22
C GLU A 574 36.82 11.73 -21.91
N ILE A 575 36.79 10.76 -22.82
CA ILE A 575 35.57 10.19 -23.40
C ILE A 575 35.61 8.69 -23.11
N LYS A 576 34.79 8.23 -22.16
CA LYS A 576 34.79 6.82 -21.72
C LYS A 576 33.41 6.33 -21.33
N ASP A 577 33.19 5.03 -21.39
CA ASP A 577 31.98 4.37 -20.88
C ASP A 577 30.69 4.97 -21.48
N ASN A 578 30.72 5.39 -22.75
CA ASN A 578 29.55 5.90 -23.46
C ASN A 578 29.03 4.90 -24.50
N ASN A 579 27.74 5.02 -24.81
CA ASN A 579 27.11 4.39 -25.97
C ASN A 579 27.04 5.42 -27.11
N ILE A 580 27.94 5.32 -28.08
CA ILE A 580 28.04 6.24 -29.22
C ILE A 580 27.77 5.44 -30.50
N PHE A 581 26.52 5.43 -30.96
CA PHE A 581 26.09 4.53 -32.04
C PHE A 581 24.98 5.15 -32.88
N ASP A 582 24.71 4.59 -34.06
CA ASP A 582 23.63 5.05 -34.94
C ASP A 582 23.69 6.55 -35.30
N ASN A 583 24.89 7.12 -35.32
CA ASN A 583 25.16 8.43 -35.90
C ASN A 583 25.62 8.25 -37.37
N GLN A 584 25.57 9.31 -38.18
CA GLN A 584 26.19 9.24 -39.51
C GLN A 584 27.72 9.16 -39.38
N LYS A 585 28.30 9.89 -38.43
CA LYS A 585 29.65 9.69 -37.89
C LYS A 585 29.55 9.62 -36.37
N ASN A 586 30.11 8.57 -35.76
CA ASN A 586 30.07 8.43 -34.30
C ASN A 586 31.00 9.45 -33.65
N ILE A 587 32.25 9.53 -34.11
CA ILE A 587 33.20 10.54 -33.65
C ILE A 587 34.03 11.04 -34.84
N SER A 588 34.12 12.35 -35.00
CA SER A 588 35.01 12.99 -35.97
C SER A 588 35.99 13.91 -35.23
N SER A 589 37.28 13.82 -35.58
CA SER A 589 38.34 14.63 -34.94
C SER A 589 39.31 15.20 -35.96
N GLU A 590 39.64 16.49 -35.79
CA GLU A 590 40.68 17.19 -36.56
C GLU A 590 42.10 16.82 -36.08
N GLN A 591 42.22 16.19 -34.91
CA GLN A 591 43.48 15.76 -34.32
C GLN A 591 43.48 14.25 -34.09
N ASN A 592 44.61 13.59 -34.28
CA ASN A 592 44.76 12.17 -33.91
C ASN A 592 44.81 12.02 -32.39
N ILE A 593 43.68 11.66 -31.79
CA ILE A 593 43.57 11.46 -30.35
C ILE A 593 43.24 10.01 -30.00
N LYS A 594 43.67 9.60 -28.81
CA LYS A 594 43.28 8.32 -28.21
C LYS A 594 42.16 8.57 -27.20
N ILE A 595 41.16 7.71 -27.20
CA ILE A 595 40.07 7.72 -26.24
C ILE A 595 40.00 6.39 -25.50
N ALA A 596 39.31 6.36 -24.36
CA ALA A 596 39.08 5.14 -23.60
C ALA A 596 37.98 4.28 -24.26
N ALA A 597 37.67 3.14 -23.64
CA ALA A 597 36.66 2.23 -24.14
C ALA A 597 35.27 2.88 -24.14
N ASN A 598 34.57 2.77 -25.27
CA ASN A 598 33.18 3.16 -25.47
C ASN A 598 32.52 2.09 -26.36
N TYR A 599 31.20 1.99 -26.32
CA TYR A 599 30.45 1.21 -27.30
C TYR A 599 30.25 2.05 -28.56
N MET A 600 30.76 1.59 -29.70
CA MET A 600 30.76 2.34 -30.96
C MET A 600 29.82 1.75 -32.03
N GLY A 601 28.93 0.83 -31.65
CA GLY A 601 28.07 0.08 -32.58
C GLY A 601 28.71 -1.17 -33.18
N SER A 602 30.04 -1.29 -33.17
CA SER A 602 30.79 -2.47 -33.63
C SER A 602 32.13 -2.56 -32.88
N ILE A 603 32.74 -3.75 -32.89
CA ILE A 603 34.13 -3.97 -32.44
C ILE A 603 35.15 -3.82 -33.58
N ASN A 604 34.69 -3.79 -34.83
CA ASN A 604 35.52 -3.57 -36.01
C ASN A 604 35.71 -2.07 -36.24
N THR A 605 36.94 -1.58 -36.12
CA THR A 605 37.29 -0.15 -36.21
C THR A 605 36.75 0.54 -37.47
N ASP A 606 36.73 -0.17 -38.60
CA ASP A 606 36.24 0.34 -39.88
C ASP A 606 34.71 0.54 -39.93
N GLU A 607 33.97 -0.15 -39.07
CA GLU A 607 32.51 -0.05 -38.95
C GLU A 607 32.08 0.96 -37.88
N MET A 608 33.01 1.40 -37.02
CA MET A 608 32.72 2.31 -35.90
C MET A 608 32.39 3.74 -36.34
N LYS A 609 32.49 4.07 -37.63
CA LYS A 609 32.23 5.42 -38.19
C LYS A 609 33.02 6.52 -37.45
N ILE A 610 34.31 6.27 -37.23
CA ILE A 610 35.24 7.19 -36.55
C ILE A 610 36.23 7.81 -37.55
N ALA A 611 36.64 9.06 -37.30
CA ALA A 611 37.69 9.75 -38.07
C ALA A 611 38.62 10.51 -37.14
N GLY A 612 39.94 10.39 -37.31
CA GLY A 612 40.94 11.04 -36.45
C GLY A 612 41.01 10.48 -35.02
N ILE A 613 40.42 9.31 -34.77
CA ILE A 613 40.39 8.66 -33.45
C ILE A 613 41.13 7.33 -33.52
N ALA A 614 42.02 7.10 -32.55
CA ALA A 614 42.62 5.80 -32.31
C ALA A 614 41.95 5.10 -31.12
N VAL A 615 41.40 3.91 -31.36
CA VAL A 615 40.79 3.04 -30.35
C VAL A 615 41.51 1.69 -30.30
N SER A 616 41.89 1.25 -29.10
CA SER A 616 42.46 -0.09 -28.87
C SER A 616 41.53 -1.02 -28.10
N LYS A 617 40.65 -0.45 -27.26
CA LYS A 617 39.67 -1.17 -26.45
C LYS A 617 38.29 -0.56 -26.69
N VAL A 618 37.27 -1.40 -26.79
CA VAL A 618 35.87 -1.00 -27.02
C VAL A 618 34.94 -1.92 -26.25
N TYR A 619 33.69 -1.51 -26.08
CA TYR A 619 32.64 -2.38 -25.57
C TYR A 619 32.02 -3.21 -26.71
N ASP A 620 31.80 -4.51 -26.48
CA ASP A 620 31.19 -5.44 -27.46
C ASP A 620 29.66 -5.33 -27.57
N ALA A 621 29.00 -4.80 -26.53
CA ALA A 621 27.58 -4.47 -26.49
C ALA A 621 27.36 -3.12 -25.76
N ARG A 622 26.10 -2.64 -25.76
CA ARG A 622 25.75 -1.40 -25.06
C ARG A 622 25.99 -1.52 -23.56
N ILE A 623 26.45 -0.45 -22.94
CA ILE A 623 26.56 -0.31 -21.48
C ILE A 623 25.15 -0.26 -20.89
N PRO A 624 24.89 -0.96 -19.77
CA PRO A 624 25.86 -1.60 -18.86
C PRO A 624 26.24 -3.05 -19.20
N ASP A 625 25.62 -3.66 -20.21
CA ASP A 625 25.74 -5.11 -20.45
C ASP A 625 27.01 -5.52 -21.21
N GLY A 626 27.64 -4.57 -21.93
CA GLY A 626 28.85 -4.81 -22.71
C GLY A 626 30.11 -5.08 -21.87
N LYS A 627 31.04 -5.82 -22.47
CA LYS A 627 32.38 -6.10 -21.93
C LYS A 627 33.43 -5.41 -22.77
N ILE A 628 34.53 -5.00 -22.11
CA ILE A 628 35.67 -4.42 -22.78
C ILE A 628 36.45 -5.52 -23.53
N VAL A 629 36.57 -5.36 -24.83
CA VAL A 629 37.32 -6.23 -25.74
C VAL A 629 38.33 -5.41 -26.56
N ASP A 630 39.27 -6.09 -27.21
CA ASP A 630 40.17 -5.43 -28.15
C ASP A 630 39.43 -5.01 -29.41
N ALA A 631 39.69 -3.77 -29.86
CA ALA A 631 39.19 -3.29 -31.13
C ALA A 631 39.88 -4.05 -32.27
N ILE A 632 39.09 -4.54 -33.22
CA ILE A 632 39.60 -5.32 -34.35
C ILE A 632 39.80 -4.36 -35.52
N SER A 633 40.99 -4.36 -36.10
CA SER A 633 41.27 -3.68 -37.37
C SER A 633 41.20 -4.69 -38.51
N ASN A 634 40.50 -4.35 -39.59
CA ASN A 634 40.58 -5.14 -40.80
C ASN A 634 41.95 -4.89 -41.45
N PRO A 635 42.84 -5.90 -41.56
CA PRO A 635 44.18 -5.71 -42.11
C PRO A 635 44.16 -5.30 -43.60
N TYR A 636 43.03 -5.46 -44.28
CA TYR A 636 42.83 -5.07 -45.66
C TYR A 636 42.14 -3.70 -45.79
N ALA A 637 41.82 -3.00 -44.68
CA ALA A 637 41.16 -1.68 -44.67
C ALA A 637 41.82 -0.64 -45.59
N SER A 638 43.15 -0.61 -45.61
CA SER A 638 43.93 0.36 -46.38
C SER A 638 44.13 -0.02 -47.86
N MET A 639 43.75 -1.23 -48.27
CA MET A 639 43.90 -1.68 -49.64
C MET A 639 42.81 -1.08 -50.52
N ASN A 640 43.16 -0.72 -51.75
CA ASN A 640 42.17 -0.28 -52.74
C ASN A 640 41.29 -1.46 -53.20
N GLN A 641 40.22 -1.17 -53.95
CA GLN A 641 39.24 -2.19 -54.35
C GLN A 641 39.86 -3.32 -55.21
N GLU A 642 40.80 -2.99 -56.10
CA GLU A 642 41.46 -3.97 -56.98
C GLU A 642 42.40 -4.89 -56.17
N GLU A 643 43.18 -4.31 -55.26
CA GLU A 643 44.04 -5.05 -54.32
C GLU A 643 43.23 -5.98 -53.42
N ARG A 644 42.11 -5.49 -52.88
CA ARG A 644 41.16 -6.29 -52.09
C ARG A 644 40.57 -7.43 -52.89
N GLN A 645 40.15 -7.17 -54.13
CA GLN A 645 39.64 -8.19 -55.03
C GLN A 645 40.69 -9.27 -55.30
N LYS A 646 41.92 -8.87 -55.61
CA LYS A 646 43.02 -9.82 -55.84
C LYS A 646 43.28 -10.68 -54.59
N LYS A 647 43.35 -10.05 -53.42
CA LYS A 647 43.61 -10.73 -52.15
C LYS A 647 42.48 -11.71 -51.78
N ALA A 648 41.22 -11.30 -51.95
CA ALA A 648 40.07 -12.16 -51.75
C ALA A 648 40.09 -13.36 -52.72
N THR A 649 40.41 -13.13 -53.99
CA THR A 649 40.54 -14.20 -54.99
C THR A 649 41.62 -15.22 -54.63
N GLU A 650 42.79 -14.77 -54.14
CA GLU A 650 43.86 -15.66 -53.66
C GLU A 650 43.33 -16.59 -52.55
N PHE A 651 42.66 -16.02 -51.55
CA PHE A 651 42.06 -16.80 -50.45
C PHE A 651 40.96 -17.74 -50.92
N VAL A 652 40.08 -17.31 -51.83
CA VAL A 652 39.01 -18.16 -52.38
C VAL A 652 39.57 -19.36 -53.14
N ILE A 653 40.61 -19.17 -53.95
CA ILE A 653 41.27 -20.27 -54.69
C ILE A 653 41.85 -21.29 -53.72
N GLU A 654 42.57 -20.82 -52.70
CA GLU A 654 43.18 -21.70 -51.70
C GLU A 654 42.11 -22.40 -50.84
N ALA A 655 41.08 -21.67 -50.40
CA ALA A 655 39.94 -22.21 -49.67
C ALA A 655 39.22 -23.30 -50.48
N GLY A 656 38.98 -23.07 -51.77
CA GLY A 656 38.37 -24.03 -52.69
C GLY A 656 39.20 -25.31 -52.86
N ASN A 657 40.53 -25.23 -52.78
CA ASN A 657 41.40 -26.41 -52.80
C ASN A 657 41.21 -27.27 -51.54
N TYR A 658 41.17 -26.65 -50.36
CA TYR A 658 40.91 -27.36 -49.10
C TYR A 658 39.47 -27.87 -49.00
N PHE A 659 38.51 -27.12 -49.51
CA PHE A 659 37.10 -27.52 -49.59
C PHE A 659 36.93 -28.82 -50.40
N ARG A 660 37.58 -28.92 -51.56
CA ARG A 660 37.58 -30.13 -52.40
C ARG A 660 38.24 -31.34 -51.70
N GLN A 661 39.18 -31.09 -50.80
CA GLN A 661 39.81 -32.13 -49.96
C GLN A 661 38.97 -32.48 -48.72
N ARG A 662 37.76 -31.91 -48.57
CA ARG A 662 36.91 -32.02 -47.38
C ARG A 662 37.56 -31.51 -46.10
N ASN A 663 38.59 -30.66 -46.21
CA ASN A 663 39.20 -29.99 -45.07
C ASN A 663 38.45 -28.68 -44.79
N TYR A 664 37.23 -28.82 -44.27
CA TYR A 664 36.31 -27.70 -44.07
C TYR A 664 36.80 -26.67 -43.05
N GLY A 665 37.59 -27.08 -42.05
CA GLY A 665 38.17 -26.15 -41.07
C GLY A 665 39.15 -25.17 -41.71
N LYS A 666 40.13 -25.67 -42.48
CA LYS A 666 41.07 -24.79 -43.20
C LYS A 666 40.38 -23.97 -44.28
N ALA A 667 39.43 -24.57 -45.00
CA ALA A 667 38.65 -23.87 -46.00
C ALA A 667 37.86 -22.70 -45.37
N ALA A 668 37.18 -22.94 -44.24
CA ALA A 668 36.46 -21.90 -43.51
C ALA A 668 37.37 -20.76 -43.08
N THR A 669 38.54 -21.04 -42.50
CA THR A 669 39.50 -19.99 -42.11
C THR A 669 39.93 -19.12 -43.29
N LEU A 670 40.22 -19.73 -44.45
CA LEU A 670 40.60 -18.97 -45.65
C LEU A 670 39.42 -18.20 -46.25
N PHE A 671 38.20 -18.76 -46.21
CA PHE A 671 37.00 -18.02 -46.61
C PHE A 671 36.68 -16.86 -45.65
N GLU A 672 36.97 -16.97 -44.35
CA GLU A 672 36.88 -15.84 -43.40
C GLU A 672 37.89 -14.74 -43.76
N GLU A 673 39.12 -15.08 -44.14
CA GLU A 673 40.11 -14.11 -44.64
C GLU A 673 39.69 -13.49 -45.98
N ALA A 674 39.13 -14.28 -46.89
CA ALA A 674 38.55 -13.79 -48.14
C ALA A 674 37.42 -12.78 -47.86
N LEU A 675 36.56 -13.07 -46.89
CA LEU A 675 35.46 -12.21 -46.49
C LEU A 675 35.93 -10.87 -45.92
N LYS A 676 37.01 -10.90 -45.11
CA LYS A 676 37.65 -9.67 -44.60
C LYS A 676 38.21 -8.82 -45.73
N ALA A 677 38.82 -9.44 -46.75
CA ALA A 677 39.40 -8.72 -47.88
C ALA A 677 38.32 -8.12 -48.80
N LEU A 678 37.37 -8.94 -49.25
CA LEU A 678 36.23 -8.52 -50.05
C LEU A 678 35.03 -9.43 -49.83
N PRO A 679 33.95 -8.93 -49.20
CA PRO A 679 32.71 -9.66 -49.06
C PRO A 679 32.06 -9.90 -50.44
N THR A 680 31.74 -11.15 -50.76
CA THR A 680 30.98 -11.54 -51.97
C THR A 680 29.94 -12.62 -51.63
N PRO A 681 28.87 -12.78 -52.44
CA PRO A 681 27.86 -13.81 -52.20
C PRO A 681 28.45 -15.23 -52.10
N ASP A 682 29.36 -15.57 -53.02
CA ASP A 682 30.01 -16.88 -53.08
C ASP A 682 30.78 -17.20 -51.81
N VAL A 683 31.51 -16.22 -51.26
CA VAL A 683 32.29 -16.42 -50.02
C VAL A 683 31.37 -16.72 -48.84
N TYR A 684 30.27 -15.97 -48.68
CA TYR A 684 29.28 -16.25 -47.62
C TYR A 684 28.64 -17.64 -47.79
N TYR A 685 28.26 -18.01 -49.01
CA TYR A 685 27.68 -19.31 -49.32
C TYR A 685 28.66 -20.45 -48.98
N TYR A 686 29.88 -20.42 -49.52
CA TYR A 686 30.85 -21.50 -49.29
C TYR A 686 31.32 -21.56 -47.83
N LEU A 687 31.43 -20.43 -47.14
CA LEU A 687 31.75 -20.38 -45.72
C LEU A 687 30.64 -21.05 -44.88
N ALA A 688 29.38 -20.76 -45.20
CA ALA A 688 28.25 -21.42 -44.55
C ALA A 688 28.24 -22.94 -44.78
N ILE A 689 28.52 -23.40 -46.01
CA ILE A 689 28.64 -24.83 -46.30
C ILE A 689 29.78 -25.47 -45.51
N CYS A 690 30.93 -24.80 -45.36
CA CYS A 690 32.02 -25.33 -44.52
C CYS A 690 31.55 -25.56 -43.07
N TYR A 691 30.85 -24.60 -42.47
CA TYR A 691 30.34 -24.75 -41.10
C TYR A 691 29.24 -25.80 -41.00
N GLN A 692 28.38 -25.92 -42.01
CA GLN A 692 27.35 -26.95 -42.06
C GLN A 692 27.98 -28.36 -42.10
N GLU A 693 29.00 -28.58 -42.93
CA GLU A 693 29.75 -29.85 -42.99
C GLU A 693 30.51 -30.15 -41.68
N MET A 694 30.93 -29.10 -40.97
CA MET A 694 31.52 -29.20 -39.63
C MET A 694 30.49 -29.37 -38.50
N LYS A 695 29.18 -29.36 -38.83
CA LYS A 695 28.06 -29.38 -37.87
C LYS A 695 28.00 -28.17 -36.93
N GLU A 696 28.61 -27.05 -37.31
CA GLU A 696 28.53 -25.76 -36.60
C GLU A 696 27.35 -24.94 -37.15
N GLU A 697 26.13 -25.44 -36.92
CA GLU A 697 24.90 -24.90 -37.52
C GLU A 697 24.64 -23.42 -37.20
N GLU A 698 24.99 -22.96 -35.99
CA GLU A 698 24.82 -21.55 -35.60
C GLU A 698 25.69 -20.61 -36.42
N ARG A 699 26.94 -21.00 -36.70
CA ARG A 699 27.84 -20.20 -37.55
C ARG A 699 27.42 -20.24 -39.01
N ALA A 700 26.98 -21.40 -39.49
CA ALA A 700 26.43 -21.52 -40.84
C ALA A 700 25.23 -20.57 -41.02
N LEU A 701 24.29 -20.57 -40.08
CA LEU A 701 23.12 -19.69 -40.11
C LEU A 701 23.52 -18.20 -39.99
N LYS A 702 24.47 -17.87 -39.10
CA LYS A 702 25.01 -16.50 -38.96
C LYS A 702 25.52 -15.98 -40.30
N TYR A 703 26.40 -16.71 -40.96
CA TYR A 703 27.01 -16.25 -42.22
C TYR A 703 26.01 -16.24 -43.39
N LEU A 704 25.03 -17.17 -43.43
CA LEU A 704 23.95 -17.09 -44.43
C LEU A 704 23.09 -15.85 -44.24
N LYS A 705 22.75 -15.51 -43.01
CA LYS A 705 21.97 -14.31 -42.70
C LYS A 705 22.73 -13.03 -43.05
N GLU A 706 23.99 -12.92 -42.59
CA GLU A 706 24.85 -11.77 -42.92
C GLU A 706 25.02 -11.61 -44.44
N GLY A 707 25.22 -12.72 -45.16
CA GLY A 707 25.31 -12.72 -46.60
C GLY A 707 24.02 -12.26 -47.27
N ALA A 708 22.88 -12.81 -46.86
CA ALA A 708 21.56 -12.47 -47.40
C ALA A 708 21.18 -11.00 -47.13
N ASP A 709 21.53 -10.46 -45.96
CA ASP A 709 21.32 -9.05 -45.61
C ASP A 709 22.19 -8.12 -46.46
N LYS A 710 23.44 -8.52 -46.73
CA LYS A 710 24.40 -7.72 -47.52
C LYS A 710 24.16 -7.80 -49.02
N PHE A 711 23.67 -8.94 -49.50
CA PHE A 711 23.39 -9.23 -50.91
C PHE A 711 21.95 -9.68 -51.10
N PRO A 712 20.95 -8.81 -50.83
CA PRO A 712 19.54 -9.20 -50.79
C PRO A 712 18.97 -9.66 -52.15
N LYS A 713 19.69 -9.43 -53.25
CA LYS A 713 19.30 -9.84 -54.60
C LYS A 713 19.93 -11.17 -55.05
N ASP A 714 20.75 -11.80 -54.21
CA ASP A 714 21.36 -13.08 -54.53
C ASP A 714 20.41 -14.23 -54.15
N SER A 715 19.89 -14.92 -55.16
CA SER A 715 18.91 -16.00 -54.93
C SER A 715 19.55 -17.25 -54.29
N THR A 716 20.86 -17.46 -54.45
CA THR A 716 21.57 -18.59 -53.85
C THR A 716 21.61 -18.45 -52.32
N LEU A 717 22.00 -17.29 -51.81
CA LEU A 717 22.04 -17.03 -50.37
C LEU A 717 20.66 -17.10 -49.72
N GLN A 718 19.64 -16.51 -50.36
CA GLN A 718 18.26 -16.58 -49.89
C GLN A 718 17.74 -18.03 -49.85
N LYS A 719 18.07 -18.83 -50.88
CA LYS A 719 17.70 -20.25 -50.95
C LYS A 719 18.39 -21.06 -49.87
N SER A 720 19.68 -20.87 -49.66
CA SER A 720 20.44 -21.55 -48.61
C SER A 720 19.95 -21.18 -47.22
N LEU A 721 19.64 -19.91 -46.97
CA LEU A 721 19.06 -19.45 -45.70
C LEU A 721 17.69 -20.11 -45.46
N GLY A 722 16.82 -20.14 -46.47
CA GLY A 722 15.51 -20.80 -46.38
C GLY A 722 15.63 -22.31 -46.14
N LEU A 723 16.55 -22.98 -46.82
CA LEU A 723 16.82 -24.42 -46.61
C LEU A 723 17.32 -24.70 -45.19
N MET A 724 18.19 -23.83 -44.65
CA MET A 724 18.71 -23.98 -43.30
C MET A 724 17.60 -23.82 -42.25
N HIS A 725 16.77 -22.78 -42.36
CA HIS A 725 15.61 -22.62 -41.46
C HIS A 725 14.63 -23.79 -41.59
N TYR A 726 14.38 -24.27 -42.81
CA TYR A 726 13.51 -25.42 -43.04
C TYR A 726 14.04 -26.70 -42.38
N GLN A 727 15.36 -26.93 -42.41
CA GLN A 727 16.00 -28.06 -41.71
C GLN A 727 15.91 -27.95 -40.19
N LYS A 728 15.95 -26.73 -39.64
CA LYS A 728 15.82 -26.47 -38.19
C LYS A 728 14.38 -26.47 -37.68
N GLY A 729 13.38 -26.50 -38.59
CA GLY A 729 11.96 -26.41 -38.24
C GLY A 729 11.44 -24.98 -38.08
N ASP A 730 12.22 -23.97 -38.46
CA ASP A 730 11.83 -22.56 -38.44
C ASP A 730 10.98 -22.21 -39.68
N GLU A 731 9.80 -22.82 -39.80
CA GLU A 731 8.98 -22.78 -41.02
C GLU A 731 8.59 -21.35 -41.47
N ALA A 732 8.39 -20.43 -40.52
CA ALA A 732 8.04 -19.04 -40.82
C ALA A 732 9.19 -18.29 -41.52
N GLU A 733 10.42 -18.41 -41.00
CA GLU A 733 11.59 -17.78 -41.59
C GLU A 733 12.00 -18.49 -42.88
N ALA A 734 11.86 -19.82 -42.94
CA ALA A 734 12.05 -20.60 -44.16
C ALA A 734 11.12 -20.12 -45.28
N LYS A 735 9.83 -19.96 -44.99
CA LYS A 735 8.82 -19.47 -45.94
C LYS A 735 9.18 -18.08 -46.46
N LYS A 736 9.53 -17.14 -45.57
CA LYS A 736 9.92 -15.77 -45.94
C LYS A 736 11.13 -15.75 -46.89
N ALA A 737 12.17 -16.52 -46.58
CA ALA A 737 13.35 -16.63 -47.44
C ALA A 737 13.01 -17.28 -48.78
N PHE A 738 12.18 -18.33 -48.79
CA PHE A 738 11.75 -18.99 -50.02
C PHE A 738 10.85 -18.13 -50.91
N GLU A 739 9.94 -17.35 -50.36
CA GLU A 739 9.14 -16.37 -51.10
C GLU A 739 10.04 -15.35 -51.81
N GLU A 740 11.11 -14.91 -51.14
CA GLU A 740 12.11 -14.02 -51.72
C GLU A 740 12.90 -14.70 -52.85
N VAL A 741 13.24 -15.98 -52.73
CA VAL A 741 13.83 -16.74 -53.84
C VAL A 741 12.90 -16.83 -55.03
N ILE A 742 11.60 -17.07 -54.84
CA ILE A 742 10.63 -17.10 -55.95
C ILE A 742 10.46 -15.72 -56.58
N ARG A 743 10.59 -14.64 -55.80
CA ARG A 743 10.61 -13.27 -56.33
C ARG A 743 11.83 -13.02 -57.22
N LEU A 744 13.01 -13.50 -56.82
CA LEU A 744 14.28 -13.32 -57.53
C LEU A 744 14.49 -14.31 -58.68
N SER A 745 13.99 -15.53 -58.53
CA SER A 745 14.16 -16.67 -59.43
C SER A 745 12.86 -17.48 -59.50
N PRO A 746 11.85 -16.99 -60.25
CA PRO A 746 10.52 -17.60 -60.30
C PRO A 746 10.53 -19.06 -60.75
N GLU A 747 11.51 -19.48 -61.53
CA GLU A 747 11.63 -20.84 -62.08
C GLU A 747 12.28 -21.87 -61.13
N ASP A 748 12.60 -21.49 -59.89
CA ASP A 748 13.18 -22.44 -58.92
C ASP A 748 12.15 -23.46 -58.42
N ARG A 749 12.06 -24.57 -59.17
CA ARG A 749 11.14 -25.69 -58.90
C ARG A 749 11.32 -26.30 -57.50
N GLN A 750 12.54 -26.30 -56.97
CA GLN A 750 12.82 -26.87 -55.66
C GLN A 750 12.20 -26.02 -54.55
N VAL A 751 12.35 -24.70 -54.65
CA VAL A 751 11.76 -23.78 -53.67
C VAL A 751 10.23 -23.75 -53.76
N ARG A 752 9.66 -23.79 -54.97
CA ARG A 752 8.19 -23.90 -55.14
C ARG A 752 7.63 -25.12 -54.41
N PHE A 753 8.26 -26.28 -54.59
CA PHE A 753 7.87 -27.52 -53.93
C PHE A 753 7.96 -27.42 -52.39
N LEU A 754 9.00 -26.76 -51.87
CA LEU A 754 9.16 -26.57 -50.42
C LEU A 754 8.12 -25.61 -49.84
N LEU A 755 7.77 -24.53 -50.54
CA LEU A 755 6.70 -23.61 -50.14
C LEU A 755 5.33 -24.29 -50.08
N GLU A 756 5.01 -25.15 -51.06
CA GLU A 756 3.77 -25.94 -51.05
C GLU A 756 3.67 -26.88 -49.84
N ARG A 757 4.82 -27.34 -49.33
CA ARG A 757 4.90 -28.23 -48.17
C ARG A 757 4.79 -27.50 -46.84
N ILE A 758 5.31 -26.27 -46.73
CA ILE A 758 5.20 -25.41 -45.53
C ILE A 758 3.78 -24.82 -45.40
N GLY A 759 3.01 -24.75 -46.50
CA GLY A 759 1.65 -24.20 -46.52
C GLY A 759 0.51 -25.18 -46.17
N LYS A 760 0.82 -26.44 -45.83
CA LYS A 760 -0.12 -27.47 -45.38
C LYS A 760 0.10 -27.77 -43.92
#